data_AF-A0A2G9NDA9-F1
#
_entry.id   AF-A0A2G9NDA9-F1
#
_cell.length_a   1.000
_cell.length_b   1.000
_cell.length_c   1.000
_cell.angle_alpha   90.00
_cell.angle_beta   90.00
_cell.angle_gamma   90.00
#
_symmetry.space_group_name_H-M   'P 1'
#
loop_
_entity.id
_entity.type
_entity.pdbx_description
1 polymer ?
#
loop_
_entity_poly.entity_id
_entity_poly.type
_entity_poly.pdbx_seq_one_letter_code
_entity_poly.pdbx_strand_id
1 'polypeptide(L)'
;MKRVLRVAFLIILITNLLYLVSAEVIIGNVGQLYNLADPVSIPVTIKTSKDVNGFFSMNLLCNGKEAEIYKEYVYLKAGEEKKMASSILLIQSITGVSANNCKLKAVFGDEYAITPDFRVSNKITLSVLPGEETYKPGEGVLIQGDAIKENGDSVVGFVEITSNILNGGPKVITTNSNSTEIVDQVALQGISLKDTVNNGYFGVNFSLPSNTKAGSYQINIRVYEKDPDGIETNSGTGSMKITVQQVPTSLELIINEVEVKPGSSIIARTTLHDQTGDIIPSSTSITLKNARDMIIEVKDSHPTDTGYEYPTVYNEPPGQWKIIASTDKFTSEKSFKIKVNQEITVEIVNKTLLITNVGNVPYNKTITVKIGDKKVLLDLDLDVDEVQKYKMNAPDGEYDVEVIEDGKTKANGRVALTGNVISLKESSSSSASMIKYPLVWMFMILIIGFIAVMAARKGYKQSFIGSQNNKNKKKNYLPISSSIIKKPADLFIFENTAELSLSLKGNKQPAKLVCLKIKNASLAKAAAKEPLHRIIDKLKELKGVVYENGDYYFMIFAPEITKTYKTEMSAINLAKYSKEVIDKYNQLARIKLDYGISVNQGDIVAKKERDPKSMKETLKFMSLGNLLGDSKKLSTVSRAEILLTKEFNVSVSTPSSPIKTEKHNRDNLDFYTFKDSSKGRDGIDNSKQFLNSFTKRNEYRTPQKNSSSYLDRPERKEFGQNQPQSDPKQDQPKKEPPTLNDKFTAKDNDDYFDLSKL
;
A
#
# COMPACT_ATOMS: atom_id res chain seq x y z
N MET A 1 -63.72 -68.25 68.10
CA MET A 1 -64.12 -66.91 67.63
C MET A 1 -62.98 -66.09 67.00
N LYS A 2 -61.92 -65.66 67.72
CA LYS A 2 -60.85 -64.76 67.20
C LYS A 2 -60.16 -65.19 65.88
N ARG A 3 -60.04 -66.49 65.57
CA ARG A 3 -59.48 -66.97 64.27
C ARG A 3 -60.45 -66.77 63.09
N VAL A 4 -61.75 -67.03 63.29
CA VAL A 4 -62.78 -66.89 62.23
C VAL A 4 -62.94 -65.42 61.83
N LEU A 5 -62.93 -64.51 62.82
CA LEU A 5 -63.03 -63.06 62.55
C LEU A 5 -61.85 -62.55 61.71
N ARG A 6 -60.63 -63.08 61.91
CA ARG A 6 -59.45 -62.73 61.10
C ARG A 6 -59.57 -63.24 59.66
N VAL A 7 -60.10 -64.45 59.45
CA VAL A 7 -60.32 -64.99 58.09
C VAL A 7 -61.41 -64.22 57.37
N ALA A 8 -62.53 -63.90 58.05
CA ALA A 8 -63.59 -63.07 57.47
C ALA A 8 -63.09 -61.66 57.11
N PHE A 9 -62.29 -61.02 57.98
CA PHE A 9 -61.67 -59.73 57.67
C PHE A 9 -60.69 -59.82 56.50
N LEU A 10 -59.91 -60.89 56.39
CA LEU A 10 -59.00 -61.10 55.27
C LEU A 10 -59.75 -61.28 53.94
N ILE A 11 -60.85 -62.05 53.94
CA ILE A 11 -61.70 -62.23 52.75
C ILE A 11 -62.35 -60.90 52.35
N ILE A 12 -62.91 -60.14 53.30
CA ILE A 12 -63.51 -58.83 53.05
C ILE A 12 -62.46 -57.86 52.48
N LEU A 13 -61.24 -57.85 53.05
CA LEU A 13 -60.13 -57.03 52.56
C LEU A 13 -59.74 -57.42 51.12
N ILE A 14 -59.62 -58.72 50.83
CA ILE A 14 -59.32 -59.23 49.48
C ILE A 14 -60.44 -58.87 48.49
N THR A 15 -61.72 -58.98 48.88
CA THR A 15 -62.82 -58.57 47.99
C THR A 15 -62.89 -57.07 47.75
N ASN A 16 -62.45 -56.22 48.69
CA ASN A 16 -62.36 -54.78 48.46
C ASN A 16 -61.17 -54.41 47.55
N LEU A 17 -60.05 -55.15 47.64
CA LEU A 17 -58.89 -54.95 46.76
C LEU A 17 -59.17 -55.31 45.29
N LEU A 18 -60.18 -56.15 45.00
CA LEU A 18 -60.57 -56.53 43.63
C LEU A 18 -61.34 -55.44 42.86
N TYR A 19 -61.74 -54.33 43.49
CA TYR A 19 -62.45 -53.25 42.79
C TYR A 19 -61.53 -52.17 42.19
N LEU A 20 -60.23 -52.19 42.52
CA LEU A 20 -59.21 -51.29 41.98
C LEU A 20 -58.79 -51.71 40.56
N VAL A 21 -59.74 -51.60 39.64
CA VAL A 21 -59.61 -51.92 38.22
C VAL A 21 -59.95 -50.65 37.46
N SER A 22 -58.90 -49.97 36.99
CA SER A 22 -58.86 -48.58 36.52
C SER A 22 -58.46 -48.50 35.03
N ALA A 23 -58.59 -47.31 34.43
CA ALA A 23 -58.16 -47.01 33.07
C ALA A 23 -56.72 -46.44 33.08
N GLU A 24 -55.84 -46.99 32.25
CA GLU A 24 -54.44 -46.58 32.18
C GLU A 24 -54.24 -45.62 31.01
N VAL A 25 -53.77 -44.40 31.30
CA VAL A 25 -53.35 -43.42 30.30
C VAL A 25 -51.82 -43.49 30.19
N ILE A 26 -51.31 -43.78 29.00
CA ILE A 26 -49.87 -43.87 28.74
C ILE A 26 -49.50 -42.79 27.72
N ILE A 27 -48.68 -41.83 28.13
CA ILE A 27 -48.06 -40.86 27.21
C ILE A 27 -46.73 -41.46 26.74
N GLY A 28 -46.48 -41.46 25.44
CA GLY A 28 -45.21 -41.89 24.88
C GLY A 28 -44.07 -40.90 25.14
N ASN A 29 -42.86 -41.26 24.73
CA ASN A 29 -41.68 -40.44 24.98
C ASN A 29 -41.75 -39.10 24.23
N VAL A 30 -41.51 -37.99 24.93
CA VAL A 30 -41.40 -36.64 24.36
C VAL A 30 -39.94 -36.19 24.37
N GLY A 31 -39.57 -35.34 23.42
CA GLY A 31 -38.22 -34.77 23.34
C GLY A 31 -37.87 -33.95 24.59
N GLN A 32 -36.59 -33.91 24.94
CA GLN A 32 -36.12 -33.18 26.14
C GLN A 32 -35.99 -31.67 25.92
N LEU A 33 -35.91 -31.22 24.66
CA LEU A 33 -35.73 -29.83 24.27
C LEU A 33 -36.50 -29.56 22.99
N TYR A 34 -37.21 -28.44 22.96
CA TYR A 34 -37.87 -27.86 21.79
C TYR A 34 -37.59 -26.35 21.73
N ASN A 35 -37.70 -25.76 20.55
CA ASN A 35 -37.77 -24.32 20.36
C ASN A 35 -39.23 -23.83 20.25
N LEU A 36 -39.45 -22.52 20.36
CA LEU A 36 -40.78 -21.94 20.17
C LEU A 36 -41.24 -22.11 18.71
N ALA A 37 -42.55 -22.27 18.54
CA ALA A 37 -43.21 -22.67 17.30
C ALA A 37 -42.77 -24.03 16.70
N ASP A 38 -42.01 -24.86 17.40
CA ASP A 38 -41.79 -26.24 16.98
C ASP A 38 -43.08 -27.09 17.20
N PRO A 39 -43.36 -28.08 16.32
CA PRO A 39 -44.43 -29.03 16.51
C PRO A 39 -44.03 -30.17 17.46
N VAL A 40 -44.70 -30.27 18.61
CA VAL A 40 -44.54 -31.41 19.53
C VAL A 40 -45.53 -32.49 19.15
N SER A 41 -45.02 -33.66 18.72
CA SER A 41 -45.83 -34.86 18.51
C SER A 41 -46.00 -35.61 19.84
N ILE A 42 -47.24 -35.86 20.24
CA ILE A 42 -47.59 -36.46 21.53
C ILE A 42 -48.41 -37.73 21.27
N PRO A 43 -47.75 -38.89 21.16
CA PRO A 43 -48.44 -40.18 21.07
C PRO A 43 -49.02 -40.54 22.44
N VAL A 44 -50.32 -40.80 22.50
CA VAL A 44 -51.03 -41.24 23.71
C VAL A 44 -51.73 -42.55 23.44
N THR A 45 -51.68 -43.45 24.41
CA THR A 45 -52.38 -44.73 24.42
C THR A 45 -53.27 -44.79 25.63
N ILE A 46 -54.58 -44.93 25.43
CA ILE A 46 -55.55 -45.14 26.51
C ILE A 46 -55.94 -46.62 26.48
N LYS A 47 -55.78 -47.32 27.61
CA LYS A 47 -56.21 -48.70 27.79
C LYS A 47 -57.21 -48.77 28.92
N THR A 48 -58.23 -49.62 28.76
CA THR A 48 -59.21 -49.84 29.83
C THR A 48 -59.46 -51.31 30.08
N SER A 49 -59.75 -51.62 31.34
CA SER A 49 -60.12 -52.95 31.83
C SER A 49 -61.63 -53.09 32.04
N LYS A 50 -62.41 -52.00 31.82
CA LYS A 50 -63.87 -51.92 31.90
C LYS A 50 -64.42 -50.99 30.81
N ASP A 51 -65.71 -51.06 30.52
CA ASP A 51 -66.37 -50.08 29.65
C ASP A 51 -66.32 -48.68 30.29
N VAL A 52 -65.69 -47.73 29.61
CA VAL A 52 -65.49 -46.35 30.08
C VAL A 52 -65.80 -45.36 28.97
N ASN A 53 -66.46 -44.27 29.31
CA ASN A 53 -66.72 -43.15 28.41
C ASN A 53 -66.45 -41.83 29.11
N GLY A 54 -65.97 -40.83 28.38
CA GLY A 54 -65.66 -39.52 28.94
C GLY A 54 -64.87 -38.64 27.98
N PHE A 55 -64.53 -37.43 28.43
CA PHE A 55 -63.59 -36.57 27.72
C PHE A 55 -62.17 -36.93 28.12
N PHE A 56 -61.36 -37.25 27.12
CA PHE A 56 -59.91 -37.19 27.22
C PHE A 56 -59.49 -35.74 27.01
N SER A 57 -58.63 -35.22 27.88
CA SER A 57 -58.00 -33.91 27.71
C SER A 57 -56.50 -33.97 27.91
N MET A 58 -55.78 -33.04 27.28
CA MET A 58 -54.36 -32.82 27.50
C MET A 58 -54.14 -31.36 27.82
N ASN A 59 -53.36 -31.12 28.86
CA ASN A 59 -52.97 -29.80 29.31
C ASN A 59 -51.45 -29.65 29.24
N LEU A 60 -50.99 -28.53 28.72
CA LEU A 60 -49.60 -28.10 28.81
C LEU A 60 -49.40 -27.27 30.08
N LEU A 61 -48.43 -27.66 30.90
CA LEU A 61 -48.07 -27.05 32.17
C LEU A 61 -46.70 -26.38 32.03
N CYS A 62 -46.66 -25.08 31.75
CA CYS A 62 -45.41 -24.30 31.60
C CYS A 62 -45.35 -23.18 32.65
N ASN A 63 -44.26 -23.10 33.42
CA ASN A 63 -44.05 -22.05 34.44
C ASN A 63 -45.25 -21.82 35.40
N GLY A 64 -46.00 -22.89 35.73
CA GLY A 64 -47.18 -22.80 36.61
C GLY A 64 -48.48 -22.33 35.94
N LYS A 65 -48.48 -22.05 34.63
CA LYS A 65 -49.71 -21.92 33.83
C LYS A 65 -50.12 -23.27 33.27
N GLU A 66 -51.40 -23.59 33.32
CA GLU A 66 -52.02 -24.77 32.70
C GLU A 66 -52.88 -24.29 31.52
N ALA A 67 -52.67 -24.86 30.33
CA ALA A 67 -53.43 -24.57 29.12
C ALA A 67 -53.96 -25.87 28.50
N GLU A 68 -55.27 -25.98 28.27
CA GLU A 68 -55.85 -27.12 27.54
C GLU A 68 -55.49 -27.02 26.06
N ILE A 69 -54.76 -28.04 25.56
CA ILE A 69 -54.19 -28.10 24.21
C ILE A 69 -54.90 -29.13 23.31
N TYR A 70 -55.63 -30.06 23.91
CA TYR A 70 -56.39 -31.09 23.20
C TYR A 70 -57.54 -31.59 24.05
N LYS A 71 -58.69 -31.86 23.41
CA LYS A 71 -59.87 -32.44 24.06
C LYS A 71 -60.66 -33.28 23.06
N GLU A 72 -60.97 -34.52 23.39
CA GLU A 72 -61.75 -35.43 22.54
C GLU A 72 -62.66 -36.31 23.42
N TYR A 73 -63.86 -36.65 22.93
CA TYR A 73 -64.68 -37.67 23.60
C TYR A 73 -64.18 -39.07 23.21
N VAL A 74 -63.94 -39.92 24.21
CA VAL A 74 -63.44 -41.28 24.01
C VAL A 74 -64.38 -42.27 24.70
N TYR A 75 -64.78 -43.29 23.96
CA TYR A 75 -65.48 -44.48 24.47
C TYR A 75 -64.63 -45.70 24.15
N LEU A 76 -64.40 -46.55 25.16
CA LEU A 76 -63.66 -47.80 25.05
C LEU A 76 -64.38 -48.88 25.86
N LYS A 77 -64.48 -50.08 25.29
CA LYS A 77 -64.96 -51.27 26.01
C LYS A 77 -63.84 -51.94 26.78
N ALA A 78 -64.21 -52.79 27.73
CA ALA A 78 -63.26 -53.59 28.51
C ALA A 78 -62.27 -54.36 27.60
N GLY A 79 -60.98 -54.06 27.75
CA GLY A 79 -59.89 -54.67 26.96
C GLY A 79 -59.56 -53.94 25.65
N GLU A 80 -60.27 -52.88 25.27
CA GLU A 80 -59.93 -52.05 24.10
C GLU A 80 -58.81 -51.04 24.41
N GLU A 81 -58.06 -50.69 23.37
CA GLU A 81 -56.95 -49.74 23.40
C GLU A 81 -57.15 -48.69 22.30
N LYS A 82 -57.20 -47.39 22.64
CA LYS A 82 -57.17 -46.30 21.67
C LYS A 82 -55.78 -45.69 21.63
N LYS A 83 -55.15 -45.73 20.45
CA LYS A 83 -53.93 -44.96 20.15
C LYS A 83 -54.32 -43.66 19.46
N MET A 84 -53.72 -42.58 19.91
CA MET A 84 -53.94 -41.23 19.38
C MET A 84 -52.58 -40.55 19.21
N ALA A 85 -52.43 -39.73 18.19
CA ALA A 85 -51.27 -38.88 18.00
C ALA A 85 -51.77 -37.46 17.83
N SER A 86 -51.59 -36.63 18.86
CA SER A 86 -51.86 -35.20 18.77
C SER A 86 -50.57 -34.46 18.43
N SER A 87 -50.67 -33.34 17.74
CA SER A 87 -49.54 -32.44 17.52
C SER A 87 -49.93 -31.02 17.87
N ILE A 88 -49.06 -30.33 18.59
CA ILE A 88 -49.27 -28.95 19.05
C ILE A 88 -48.09 -28.08 18.63
N LEU A 89 -48.37 -26.83 18.29
CA LEU A 89 -47.34 -25.82 18.01
C LEU A 89 -47.04 -25.04 19.29
N LEU A 90 -45.76 -24.96 19.70
CA LEU A 90 -45.36 -24.27 20.94
C LEU A 90 -45.35 -22.74 20.80
N ILE A 91 -46.53 -22.13 20.69
CA ILE A 91 -46.68 -20.67 20.57
C ILE A 91 -46.74 -19.97 21.94
N GLN A 92 -46.31 -18.71 21.97
CA GLN A 92 -46.13 -17.92 23.20
C GLN A 92 -47.43 -17.69 23.99
N SER A 93 -48.59 -17.70 23.34
CA SER A 93 -49.91 -17.62 23.98
C SER A 93 -50.24 -18.84 24.85
N ILE A 94 -49.69 -20.01 24.51
CA ILE A 94 -49.87 -21.27 25.26
C ILE A 94 -48.75 -21.45 26.28
N THR A 95 -47.48 -21.25 25.88
CA THR A 95 -46.31 -21.51 26.74
C THR A 95 -45.98 -20.37 27.71
N GLY A 96 -46.44 -19.15 27.42
CA GLY A 96 -46.01 -17.92 28.08
C GLY A 96 -44.72 -17.32 27.51
N VAL A 97 -44.44 -16.08 27.90
CA VAL A 97 -43.37 -15.22 27.34
C VAL A 97 -41.95 -15.78 27.52
N SER A 98 -41.73 -16.59 28.57
CA SER A 98 -40.42 -17.09 29.00
C SER A 98 -40.43 -18.60 29.26
N ALA A 99 -40.91 -19.37 28.27
CA ALA A 99 -40.99 -20.82 28.37
C ALA A 99 -39.60 -21.42 28.72
N ASN A 100 -39.51 -22.08 29.88
CA ASN A 100 -38.30 -22.76 30.35
C ASN A 100 -38.60 -24.26 30.45
N ASN A 101 -39.23 -24.71 31.54
CA ASN A 101 -39.59 -26.11 31.74
C ASN A 101 -41.10 -26.28 31.63
N CYS A 102 -41.52 -27.30 30.89
CA CYS A 102 -42.91 -27.64 30.63
C CYS A 102 -43.18 -29.13 30.88
N LYS A 103 -44.42 -29.47 31.21
CA LYS A 103 -44.94 -30.85 31.31
C LYS A 103 -46.22 -30.98 30.52
N LEU A 104 -46.48 -32.19 30.02
CA LEU A 104 -47.77 -32.56 29.46
C LEU A 104 -48.51 -33.42 30.48
N LYS A 105 -49.74 -33.05 30.80
CA LYS A 105 -50.65 -33.78 31.68
C LYS A 105 -51.85 -34.24 30.85
N ALA A 106 -52.00 -35.54 30.68
CA ALA A 106 -53.14 -36.16 30.02
C ALA A 106 -54.11 -36.67 31.08
N VAL A 107 -55.42 -36.45 30.91
CA VAL A 107 -56.47 -36.77 31.87
C VAL A 107 -57.61 -37.50 31.17
N PHE A 108 -58.12 -38.58 31.78
CA PHE A 108 -59.29 -39.32 31.32
C PHE A 108 -60.09 -39.86 32.51
N GLY A 109 -61.23 -39.24 32.80
CA GLY A 109 -61.96 -39.48 34.05
C GLY A 109 -61.14 -39.00 35.26
N ASP A 110 -61.00 -39.86 36.28
CA ASP A 110 -60.18 -39.58 37.46
C ASP A 110 -58.69 -39.90 37.26
N GLU A 111 -58.34 -40.56 36.14
CA GLU A 111 -57.00 -41.06 35.87
C GLU A 111 -56.18 -40.07 35.05
N TYR A 112 -54.89 -39.97 35.34
CA TYR A 112 -54.00 -39.02 34.66
C TYR A 112 -52.57 -39.54 34.54
N ALA A 113 -51.89 -39.07 33.50
CA ALA A 113 -50.47 -39.28 33.28
C ALA A 113 -49.76 -37.93 33.09
N ILE A 114 -48.51 -37.82 33.55
CA ILE A 114 -47.69 -36.62 33.39
C ILE A 114 -46.33 -37.02 32.82
N THR A 115 -45.86 -36.29 31.80
CA THR A 115 -44.51 -36.48 31.25
C THR A 115 -43.43 -36.00 32.23
N PRO A 116 -42.17 -36.43 32.04
CA PRO A 116 -41.03 -35.68 32.56
C PRO A 116 -41.07 -34.20 32.15
N ASP A 117 -40.32 -33.37 32.89
CA ASP A 117 -39.99 -32.01 32.45
C ASP A 117 -39.25 -32.08 31.11
N PHE A 118 -39.73 -31.31 30.13
CA PHE A 118 -38.97 -30.98 28.92
C PHE A 118 -38.77 -29.47 28.85
N ARG A 119 -37.69 -29.07 28.17
CA ARG A 119 -37.32 -27.67 28.03
C ARG A 119 -37.87 -27.09 26.74
N VAL A 120 -38.36 -25.85 26.82
CA VAL A 120 -38.66 -25.00 25.65
C VAL A 120 -37.62 -23.88 25.62
N SER A 121 -37.26 -23.41 24.43
CA SER A 121 -36.30 -22.31 24.25
C SER A 121 -36.72 -21.37 23.13
N ASN A 122 -36.26 -20.12 23.21
CA ASN A 122 -36.36 -19.15 22.13
C ASN A 122 -34.99 -18.79 21.53
N LYS A 123 -33.94 -19.55 21.87
CA LYS A 123 -32.56 -19.21 21.49
C LYS A 123 -32.17 -19.76 20.14
N ILE A 124 -31.48 -18.91 19.37
CA ILE A 124 -30.72 -19.24 18.18
C ILE A 124 -29.22 -18.99 18.47
N THR A 125 -28.37 -19.95 18.11
CA THR A 125 -26.92 -19.82 18.14
C THR A 125 -26.42 -19.41 16.76
N LEU A 126 -25.58 -18.39 16.69
CA LEU A 126 -25.00 -17.87 15.44
C LEU A 126 -23.52 -18.20 15.30
N SER A 127 -23.16 -18.76 14.14
CA SER A 127 -21.79 -19.00 13.70
C SER A 127 -21.50 -18.11 12.50
N VAL A 128 -21.05 -16.87 12.76
CA VAL A 128 -20.69 -15.91 11.71
C VAL A 128 -19.37 -16.33 11.07
N LEU A 129 -19.35 -16.50 9.75
CA LEU A 129 -18.14 -16.83 9.01
C LEU A 129 -17.22 -15.60 8.92
N PRO A 130 -15.90 -15.76 9.11
CA PRO A 130 -14.96 -14.65 9.00
C PRO A 130 -14.84 -14.21 7.54
N GLY A 131 -15.39 -13.03 7.24
CA GLY A 131 -15.10 -12.29 6.00
C GLY A 131 -13.75 -11.56 6.07
N GLU A 132 -13.53 -10.62 5.16
CA GLU A 132 -12.40 -9.70 5.28
C GLU A 132 -12.61 -8.78 6.51
N GLU A 133 -11.54 -8.48 7.25
CA GLU A 133 -11.60 -7.60 8.43
C GLU A 133 -11.44 -6.11 8.06
N THR A 134 -11.02 -5.80 6.83
CA THR A 134 -10.60 -4.46 6.42
C THR A 134 -11.06 -4.14 5.00
N TYR A 135 -11.84 -3.07 4.85
CA TYR A 135 -12.46 -2.64 3.59
C TYR A 135 -12.11 -1.19 3.26
N LYS A 136 -12.27 -0.80 2.00
CA LYS A 136 -12.25 0.60 1.55
C LYS A 136 -13.67 1.16 1.43
N PRO A 137 -13.85 2.48 1.51
CA PRO A 137 -15.10 3.14 1.10
C PRO A 137 -15.45 2.76 -0.35
N GLY A 138 -16.72 2.48 -0.62
CA GLY A 138 -17.19 1.97 -1.92
C GLY A 138 -17.07 0.46 -2.13
N GLU A 139 -16.39 -0.28 -1.23
CA GLU A 139 -16.16 -1.72 -1.37
C GLU A 139 -17.38 -2.55 -0.91
N GLY A 140 -17.54 -3.73 -1.52
CA GLY A 140 -18.58 -4.69 -1.16
C GLY A 140 -18.20 -5.48 0.09
N VAL A 141 -19.11 -5.58 1.04
CA VAL A 141 -19.01 -6.35 2.29
C VAL A 141 -19.99 -7.50 2.21
N LEU A 142 -19.46 -8.73 2.33
CA LEU A 142 -20.23 -9.97 2.36
C LEU A 142 -20.20 -10.54 3.77
N ILE A 143 -21.36 -10.62 4.40
CA ILE A 143 -21.54 -11.19 5.74
C ILE A 143 -22.33 -12.49 5.60
N GLN A 144 -21.72 -13.60 6.01
CA GLN A 144 -22.31 -14.93 5.92
C GLN A 144 -22.24 -15.64 7.27
N GLY A 145 -23.13 -16.58 7.51
CA GLY A 145 -23.09 -17.40 8.72
C GLY A 145 -24.20 -18.44 8.79
N ASP A 146 -24.06 -19.30 9.78
CA ASP A 146 -25.04 -20.32 10.14
C ASP A 146 -25.81 -19.91 11.40
N ALA A 147 -27.07 -20.30 11.46
CA ALA A 147 -28.04 -20.01 12.50
C ALA A 147 -28.78 -21.31 12.86
N ILE A 148 -28.52 -21.80 14.07
CA ILE A 148 -29.00 -23.10 14.55
C ILE A 148 -29.83 -22.87 15.81
N LYS A 149 -31.03 -23.44 15.86
CA LYS A 149 -31.90 -23.44 17.05
C LYS A 149 -31.24 -24.22 18.20
N GLU A 150 -31.61 -23.96 19.45
CA GLU A 150 -31.02 -24.69 20.59
C GLU A 150 -31.34 -26.20 20.57
N ASN A 151 -32.46 -26.59 19.96
CA ASN A 151 -32.83 -28.00 19.72
C ASN A 151 -31.92 -28.72 18.67
N GLY A 152 -31.10 -27.99 17.91
CA GLY A 152 -30.23 -28.48 16.83
C GLY A 152 -30.74 -28.29 15.40
N ASP A 153 -31.99 -27.83 15.22
CA ASP A 153 -32.59 -27.61 13.91
C ASP A 153 -32.08 -26.34 13.22
N SER A 154 -32.16 -26.34 11.88
CA SER A 154 -31.88 -25.18 11.05
C SER A 154 -32.97 -24.11 11.18
N VAL A 155 -32.56 -22.85 11.28
CA VAL A 155 -33.46 -21.69 11.32
C VAL A 155 -34.05 -21.39 9.93
N VAL A 156 -35.34 -21.04 9.89
CA VAL A 156 -35.99 -20.48 8.69
C VAL A 156 -36.69 -19.17 9.09
N GLY A 157 -36.11 -18.04 8.72
CA GLY A 157 -36.52 -16.75 9.28
C GLY A 157 -35.84 -15.56 8.62
N PHE A 158 -35.49 -14.56 9.43
CA PHE A 158 -34.99 -13.26 8.98
C PHE A 158 -33.67 -12.92 9.68
N VAL A 159 -32.82 -12.16 8.98
CA VAL A 159 -31.60 -11.56 9.54
C VAL A 159 -31.70 -10.04 9.42
N GLU A 160 -31.37 -9.35 10.50
CA GLU A 160 -31.27 -7.90 10.61
C GLU A 160 -29.82 -7.54 10.96
N ILE A 161 -29.19 -6.73 10.11
CA ILE A 161 -27.79 -6.30 10.28
C ILE A 161 -27.78 -4.81 10.57
N THR A 162 -27.12 -4.42 11.66
CA THR A 162 -26.96 -3.02 12.09
C THR A 162 -25.49 -2.70 12.37
N SER A 163 -25.01 -1.51 11.98
CA SER A 163 -23.61 -1.11 12.22
C SER A 163 -23.47 0.09 13.16
N ASN A 164 -22.60 -0.02 14.17
CA ASN A 164 -22.23 1.09 15.06
C ASN A 164 -20.73 1.42 14.92
N ILE A 165 -20.40 2.71 14.84
CA ILE A 165 -19.01 3.18 14.88
C ILE A 165 -18.48 3.04 16.31
N LEU A 166 -17.37 2.32 16.52
CA LEU A 166 -16.82 2.09 17.86
C LEU A 166 -16.06 3.28 18.43
N ASN A 167 -15.49 4.15 17.56
CA ASN A 167 -14.73 5.33 17.96
C ASN A 167 -14.92 6.45 16.93
N GLY A 168 -15.27 7.67 17.36
CA GLY A 168 -15.23 8.86 16.49
C GLY A 168 -16.56 9.36 15.91
N GLY A 169 -17.71 8.92 16.43
CA GLY A 169 -18.98 9.61 16.16
C GLY A 169 -19.00 11.03 16.76
N PRO A 170 -19.74 11.99 16.17
CA PRO A 170 -19.85 13.34 16.71
C PRO A 170 -20.58 13.33 18.07
N LYS A 171 -19.96 13.92 19.09
CA LYS A 171 -20.58 14.10 20.42
C LYS A 171 -21.65 15.19 20.36
N VAL A 172 -22.91 14.79 20.21
CA VAL A 172 -24.06 15.72 20.23
C VAL A 172 -24.43 16.05 21.67
N ILE A 173 -23.92 17.16 22.19
CA ILE A 173 -24.32 17.68 23.50
C ILE A 173 -25.79 18.12 23.42
N THR A 174 -26.68 17.32 24.01
CA THR A 174 -28.11 17.64 24.05
C THR A 174 -28.40 18.40 25.34
N THR A 175 -28.56 19.73 25.25
CA THR A 175 -28.90 20.58 26.40
C THR A 175 -30.41 20.61 26.63
N ASN A 176 -30.88 19.82 27.59
CA ASN A 176 -32.23 19.97 28.15
C ASN A 176 -32.19 21.03 29.27
N SER A 177 -33.29 21.76 29.47
CA SER A 177 -33.33 22.99 30.29
C SER A 177 -32.86 22.85 31.75
N ASN A 178 -32.83 21.62 32.29
CA ASN A 178 -32.47 21.31 33.67
C ASN A 178 -31.26 20.36 33.80
N SER A 179 -30.69 19.83 32.71
CA SER A 179 -29.51 18.94 32.76
C SER A 179 -28.75 18.87 31.43
N THR A 180 -27.42 18.94 31.53
CA THR A 180 -26.50 18.73 30.40
C THR A 180 -26.08 17.26 30.36
N GLU A 181 -26.91 16.40 29.77
CA GLU A 181 -26.49 15.03 29.49
C GLU A 181 -25.71 14.98 28.17
N ILE A 182 -24.47 14.47 28.25
CA ILE A 182 -23.71 14.08 27.05
C ILE A 182 -24.27 12.75 26.58
N VAL A 183 -25.41 12.82 25.90
CA VAL A 183 -25.93 11.69 25.13
C VAL A 183 -25.04 11.56 23.89
N ASP A 184 -24.27 10.48 23.81
CA ASP A 184 -23.59 10.09 22.58
C ASP A 184 -24.66 9.67 21.55
N GLN A 185 -25.33 10.65 20.93
CA GLN A 185 -26.19 10.41 19.78
C GLN A 185 -25.29 9.96 18.63
N VAL A 186 -25.13 8.64 18.51
CA VAL A 186 -24.53 7.99 17.36
C VAL A 186 -25.29 8.45 16.13
N ALA A 187 -24.74 9.43 15.41
CA ALA A 187 -25.30 9.86 14.14
C ALA A 187 -25.31 8.64 13.21
N LEU A 188 -26.52 8.13 12.93
CA LEU A 188 -26.75 6.90 12.20
C LEU A 188 -26.41 7.07 10.71
N GLN A 189 -25.10 7.12 10.40
CA GLN A 189 -24.55 6.44 9.23
C GLN A 189 -24.49 4.92 9.48
N GLY A 190 -25.50 4.39 10.17
CA GLY A 190 -25.63 2.98 10.50
C GLY A 190 -26.26 2.28 9.31
N ILE A 191 -25.51 1.34 8.72
CA ILE A 191 -26.06 0.34 7.82
C ILE A 191 -27.18 -0.36 8.59
N SER A 192 -28.37 -0.42 8.00
CA SER A 192 -29.52 -1.18 8.51
C SER A 192 -30.09 -1.98 7.35
N LEU A 193 -29.94 -3.29 7.40
CA LEU A 193 -30.30 -4.21 6.32
C LEU A 193 -31.12 -5.36 6.87
N LYS A 194 -32.05 -5.86 6.06
CA LYS A 194 -32.89 -7.01 6.38
C LYS A 194 -32.87 -7.98 5.21
N ASP A 195 -32.71 -9.26 5.52
CA ASP A 195 -32.70 -10.36 4.56
C ASP A 195 -33.32 -11.62 5.21
N THR A 196 -33.31 -12.74 4.49
CA THR A 196 -33.85 -14.03 4.92
C THR A 196 -32.77 -15.00 5.37
N VAL A 197 -33.13 -15.95 6.23
CA VAL A 197 -32.31 -17.09 6.64
C VAL A 197 -33.00 -18.35 6.13
N ASN A 198 -32.29 -19.11 5.30
CA ASN A 198 -32.85 -20.26 4.60
C ASN A 198 -32.06 -21.52 4.99
N ASN A 199 -32.73 -22.51 5.56
CA ASN A 199 -32.13 -23.76 6.04
C ASN A 199 -30.89 -23.51 6.94
N GLY A 200 -31.04 -22.59 7.90
CA GLY A 200 -30.01 -22.19 8.85
C GLY A 200 -28.94 -21.27 8.27
N TYR A 201 -28.86 -21.07 6.95
CA TYR A 201 -27.83 -20.25 6.33
C TYR A 201 -28.32 -18.85 6.00
N PHE A 202 -27.46 -17.84 6.22
CA PHE A 202 -27.69 -16.47 5.76
C PHE A 202 -26.46 -15.88 5.07
N GLY A 203 -26.69 -14.99 4.10
CA GLY A 203 -25.62 -14.33 3.35
C GLY A 203 -26.07 -12.99 2.79
N VAL A 204 -25.66 -11.90 3.44
CA VAL A 204 -26.04 -10.53 3.10
C VAL A 204 -24.85 -9.81 2.46
N ASN A 205 -25.09 -9.20 1.29
CA ASN A 205 -24.09 -8.44 0.55
C ASN A 205 -24.52 -6.97 0.44
N PHE A 206 -23.64 -6.03 0.79
CA PHE A 206 -23.90 -4.60 0.67
C PHE A 206 -22.61 -3.83 0.36
N SER A 207 -22.71 -2.65 -0.25
CA SER A 207 -21.56 -1.76 -0.47
C SER A 207 -21.46 -0.69 0.62
N LEU A 208 -20.24 -0.42 1.08
CA LEU A 208 -19.96 0.75 1.90
C LEU A 208 -20.13 2.03 1.05
N PRO A 209 -20.82 3.08 1.53
CA PRO A 209 -20.79 4.38 0.89
C PRO A 209 -19.37 4.88 0.60
N SER A 210 -19.16 5.60 -0.50
CA SER A 210 -17.84 6.12 -0.89
C SER A 210 -17.28 7.17 0.06
N ASN A 211 -18.15 7.78 0.87
CA ASN A 211 -17.82 8.73 1.94
C ASN A 211 -17.86 8.10 3.35
N THR A 212 -17.83 6.76 3.46
CA THR A 212 -17.80 6.08 4.78
C THR A 212 -16.54 6.47 5.55
N LYS A 213 -16.70 7.00 6.77
CA LYS A 213 -15.58 7.43 7.61
C LYS A 213 -14.62 6.27 7.92
N ALA A 214 -13.31 6.56 7.95
CA ALA A 214 -12.30 5.59 8.36
C ALA A 214 -12.43 5.25 9.86
N GLY A 215 -12.21 3.99 10.22
CA GLY A 215 -12.29 3.53 11.61
C GLY A 215 -12.86 2.13 11.77
N SER A 216 -13.01 1.68 13.01
CA SER A 216 -13.57 0.38 13.34
C SER A 216 -15.07 0.45 13.61
N TYR A 217 -15.82 -0.41 12.93
CA TYR A 217 -17.26 -0.58 13.05
C TYR A 217 -17.56 -1.92 13.71
N GLN A 218 -18.49 -1.94 14.64
CA GLN A 218 -19.10 -3.18 15.13
C GLN A 218 -20.38 -3.41 14.35
N ILE A 219 -20.41 -4.51 13.59
CA ILE A 219 -21.61 -5.01 12.94
C ILE A 219 -22.31 -5.94 13.91
N ASN A 220 -23.54 -5.61 14.28
CA ASN A 220 -24.42 -6.46 15.08
C ASN A 220 -25.38 -7.18 14.13
N ILE A 221 -25.47 -8.49 14.29
CA ILE A 221 -26.30 -9.38 13.48
C ILE A 221 -27.36 -9.96 14.42
N ARG A 222 -28.62 -9.81 14.07
CA ARG A 222 -29.75 -10.39 14.80
C ARG A 222 -30.51 -11.30 13.85
N VAL A 223 -30.64 -12.57 14.20
CA VAL A 223 -31.47 -13.52 13.46
C VAL A 223 -32.71 -13.80 14.30
N TYR A 224 -33.87 -13.89 13.66
CA TYR A 224 -35.13 -14.23 14.33
C TYR A 224 -36.10 -14.98 13.41
N GLU A 225 -36.96 -15.79 14.03
CA GLU A 225 -38.11 -16.43 13.39
C GLU A 225 -39.40 -15.73 13.82
N LYS A 226 -40.48 -15.91 13.05
CA LYS A 226 -41.82 -15.43 13.39
C LYS A 226 -42.85 -16.54 13.25
N ASP A 227 -43.90 -16.50 14.07
CA ASP A 227 -45.08 -17.33 13.90
C ASP A 227 -46.03 -16.77 12.80
N PRO A 228 -47.11 -17.48 12.44
CA PRO A 228 -48.08 -16.99 11.45
C PRO A 228 -48.79 -15.68 11.83
N ASP A 229 -48.83 -15.32 13.12
CA ASP A 229 -49.37 -14.05 13.61
C ASP A 229 -48.33 -12.90 13.53
N GLY A 230 -47.10 -13.20 13.09
CA GLY A 230 -46.02 -12.25 12.89
C GLY A 230 -45.22 -11.90 14.15
N ILE A 231 -45.45 -12.61 15.24
CA ILE A 231 -44.78 -12.45 16.54
C ILE A 231 -43.43 -13.17 16.50
N GLU A 232 -42.38 -12.56 17.05
CA GLU A 232 -41.05 -13.21 17.11
C GLU A 232 -41.05 -14.41 18.06
N THR A 233 -40.65 -15.58 17.55
CA THR A 233 -40.65 -16.86 18.29
C THR A 233 -39.27 -17.22 18.80
N ASN A 234 -38.29 -17.30 17.91
CA ASN A 234 -36.91 -17.60 18.21
C ASN A 234 -36.01 -16.41 17.82
N SER A 235 -34.97 -16.13 18.58
CA SER A 235 -33.98 -15.10 18.25
C SER A 235 -32.58 -15.41 18.74
N GLY A 236 -31.59 -14.84 18.05
CA GLY A 236 -30.18 -14.93 18.39
C GLY A 236 -29.43 -13.70 17.92
N THR A 237 -28.37 -13.33 18.63
CA THR A 237 -27.52 -12.19 18.28
C THR A 237 -26.06 -12.60 18.17
N GLY A 238 -25.35 -11.95 17.26
CA GLY A 238 -23.92 -12.09 17.03
C GLY A 238 -23.33 -10.72 16.68
N SER A 239 -22.01 -10.62 16.69
CA SER A 239 -21.35 -9.41 16.21
C SER A 239 -19.98 -9.73 15.62
N MET A 240 -19.56 -8.89 14.68
CA MET A 240 -18.22 -8.91 14.10
C MET A 240 -17.67 -7.49 14.02
N LYS A 241 -16.36 -7.34 13.92
CA LYS A 241 -15.70 -6.06 13.74
C LYS A 241 -15.15 -5.97 12.32
N ILE A 242 -15.35 -4.82 11.68
CA ILE A 242 -14.73 -4.47 10.41
C ILE A 242 -14.01 -3.13 10.55
N THR A 243 -12.97 -2.92 9.75
CA THR A 243 -12.20 -1.66 9.74
C THR A 243 -12.28 -1.03 8.35
N VAL A 244 -12.75 0.22 8.28
CA VAL A 244 -12.75 1.01 7.04
C VAL A 244 -11.43 1.77 6.95
N GLN A 245 -10.70 1.57 5.85
CA GLN A 245 -9.44 2.24 5.58
C GLN A 245 -9.63 3.74 5.31
N GLN A 246 -8.68 4.55 5.76
CA GLN A 246 -8.58 5.95 5.34
C GLN A 246 -7.97 6.02 3.95
N VAL A 247 -8.67 6.63 3.00
CA VAL A 247 -8.26 6.70 1.59
C VAL A 247 -8.08 8.17 1.19
N PRO A 248 -6.87 8.60 0.77
CA PRO A 248 -6.66 9.99 0.34
C PRO A 248 -7.46 10.29 -0.93
N THR A 249 -8.18 11.42 -0.92
CA THR A 249 -9.04 11.88 -2.02
C THR A 249 -8.59 13.20 -2.63
N SER A 250 -7.94 14.07 -1.86
CA SER A 250 -7.45 15.36 -2.34
C SER A 250 -6.24 15.87 -1.55
N LEU A 251 -5.45 16.75 -2.18
CA LEU A 251 -4.28 17.41 -1.61
C LEU A 251 -4.46 18.93 -1.74
N GLU A 252 -4.68 19.60 -0.63
CA GLU A 252 -4.70 21.05 -0.54
C GLU A 252 -3.28 21.61 -0.35
N LEU A 253 -2.99 22.74 -0.99
CA LEU A 253 -1.78 23.53 -0.80
C LEU A 253 -2.19 24.97 -0.54
N ILE A 254 -1.87 25.47 0.65
CA ILE A 254 -2.12 26.84 1.11
C ILE A 254 -0.77 27.55 1.23
N ILE A 255 -0.72 28.81 0.79
CA ILE A 255 0.42 29.72 1.00
C ILE A 255 -0.04 30.90 1.86
N ASN A 256 0.84 31.40 2.73
CA ASN A 256 0.52 32.54 3.61
C ASN A 256 0.33 33.85 2.82
N GLU A 257 1.20 34.10 1.84
CA GLU A 257 1.21 35.35 1.06
C GLU A 257 1.38 35.07 -0.44
N VAL A 258 0.58 35.75 -1.26
CA VAL A 258 0.65 35.64 -2.74
C VAL A 258 1.71 36.58 -3.33
N GLU A 259 2.13 37.62 -2.60
CA GLU A 259 3.23 38.48 -3.03
C GLU A 259 4.23 38.74 -1.89
N VAL A 260 5.46 38.25 -2.05
CA VAL A 260 6.51 38.17 -1.01
C VAL A 260 7.60 39.21 -1.31
N LYS A 261 8.19 39.83 -0.28
CA LYS A 261 9.39 40.68 -0.45
C LYS A 261 10.64 39.81 -0.56
N PRO A 262 11.63 40.16 -1.40
CA PRO A 262 12.90 39.43 -1.40
C PRO A 262 13.56 39.56 -0.02
N GLY A 263 14.23 38.50 0.45
CA GLY A 263 14.79 38.43 1.80
C GLY A 263 13.80 38.02 2.90
N SER A 264 12.51 37.81 2.57
CA SER A 264 11.51 37.29 3.51
C SER A 264 11.11 35.85 3.20
N SER A 265 10.52 35.16 4.18
CA SER A 265 10.11 33.76 4.05
C SER A 265 8.71 33.60 3.47
N ILE A 266 8.54 32.65 2.54
CA ILE A 266 7.24 32.10 2.17
C ILE A 266 6.92 30.91 3.08
N ILE A 267 5.69 30.83 3.59
CA ILE A 267 5.21 29.70 4.40
C ILE A 267 4.12 28.99 3.61
N ALA A 268 4.35 27.71 3.31
CA ALA A 268 3.40 26.85 2.61
C ALA A 268 2.97 25.68 3.50
N ARG A 269 1.67 25.35 3.49
CA ARG A 269 1.10 24.23 4.25
C ARG A 269 0.38 23.30 3.28
N THR A 270 0.66 22.00 3.40
CA THR A 270 0.04 20.95 2.59
C THR A 270 -0.89 20.10 3.45
N THR A 271 -2.15 19.96 3.07
CA THR A 271 -3.14 19.18 3.81
C THR A 271 -3.66 18.05 2.91
N LEU A 272 -3.59 16.81 3.38
CA LEU A 272 -4.10 15.64 2.66
C LEU A 272 -5.45 15.26 3.29
N HIS A 273 -6.50 15.15 2.48
CA HIS A 273 -7.86 14.86 2.95
C HIS A 273 -8.30 13.45 2.57
N ASP A 274 -9.13 12.84 3.42
CA ASP A 274 -9.73 11.53 3.18
C ASP A 274 -11.10 11.60 2.51
N GLN A 275 -11.81 10.47 2.45
CA GLN A 275 -13.14 10.35 1.85
C GLN A 275 -14.27 11.14 2.53
N THR A 276 -14.04 11.64 3.74
CA THR A 276 -14.94 12.52 4.50
C THR A 276 -14.51 13.99 4.51
N GLY A 277 -13.29 14.28 4.03
CA GLY A 277 -12.64 15.59 4.16
C GLY A 277 -11.76 15.72 5.41
N ASP A 278 -11.75 14.73 6.31
CA ASP A 278 -10.88 14.69 7.48
C ASP A 278 -9.40 14.62 7.07
N ILE A 279 -8.53 15.20 7.90
CA ILE A 279 -7.09 15.30 7.63
C ILE A 279 -6.40 13.95 7.84
N ILE A 280 -5.59 13.55 6.87
CA ILE A 280 -4.74 12.35 6.93
C ILE A 280 -3.34 12.76 7.42
N PRO A 281 -2.87 12.28 8.58
CA PRO A 281 -1.48 12.48 9.00
C PRO A 281 -0.54 11.65 8.12
N SER A 282 0.15 12.31 7.19
CA SER A 282 1.02 11.69 6.20
C SER A 282 2.22 12.60 5.87
N SER A 283 2.94 12.31 4.79
CA SER A 283 3.97 13.21 4.26
C SER A 283 3.80 13.49 2.77
N THR A 284 4.28 14.65 2.34
CA THR A 284 4.20 15.18 0.98
C THR A 284 5.61 15.55 0.49
N SER A 285 5.82 15.61 -0.82
CA SER A 285 6.99 16.26 -1.41
C SER A 285 6.62 17.67 -1.83
N ILE A 286 7.39 18.67 -1.38
CA ILE A 286 7.22 20.07 -1.77
C ILE A 286 8.35 20.45 -2.72
N THR A 287 8.02 20.92 -3.92
CA THR A 287 8.96 21.39 -4.94
C THR A 287 8.76 22.87 -5.19
N LEU A 288 9.84 23.65 -5.08
CA LEU A 288 9.85 25.08 -5.35
C LEU A 288 10.51 25.37 -6.69
N LYS A 289 9.84 26.13 -7.54
CA LYS A 289 10.34 26.61 -8.84
C LYS A 289 10.34 28.14 -8.90
N ASN A 290 11.40 28.69 -9.48
CA ASN A 290 11.50 30.12 -9.74
C ASN A 290 10.75 30.56 -11.01
N ALA A 291 10.82 31.85 -11.31
CA ALA A 291 10.21 32.47 -12.50
C ALA A 291 10.74 31.99 -13.87
N ARG A 292 11.76 31.12 -13.89
CA ARG A 292 12.27 30.45 -15.11
C ARG A 292 11.87 28.97 -15.16
N ASP A 293 10.90 28.55 -14.33
CA ASP A 293 10.47 27.17 -14.11
C ASP A 293 11.61 26.21 -13.65
N MET A 294 12.75 26.75 -13.21
CA MET A 294 13.87 25.98 -12.68
C MET A 294 13.58 25.56 -11.24
N ILE A 295 13.83 24.29 -10.92
CA ILE A 295 13.69 23.75 -9.56
C ILE A 295 14.82 24.34 -8.69
N ILE A 296 14.43 25.02 -7.62
CA ILE A 296 15.34 25.61 -6.64
C ILE A 296 15.52 24.67 -5.45
N GLU A 297 14.41 24.15 -4.91
CA GLU A 297 14.42 23.21 -3.80
C GLU A 297 13.41 22.08 -4.00
N VAL A 298 13.75 20.89 -3.51
CA VAL A 298 12.83 19.76 -3.36
C VAL A 298 12.96 19.29 -1.91
N LYS A 299 11.86 19.38 -1.17
CA LYS A 299 11.70 18.91 0.19
C LYS A 299 10.90 17.61 0.18
N ASP A 300 11.60 16.48 0.23
CA ASP A 300 10.97 15.17 0.33
C ASP A 300 10.42 14.90 1.74
N SER A 301 9.26 14.23 1.81
CA SER A 301 8.63 13.75 3.04
C SER A 301 8.40 14.82 4.13
N HIS A 302 7.89 15.99 3.74
CA HIS A 302 7.40 17.01 4.66
C HIS A 302 6.05 16.60 5.29
N PRO A 303 5.81 16.72 6.62
CA PRO A 303 4.55 16.31 7.23
C PRO A 303 3.34 17.16 6.81
N THR A 304 2.19 16.51 6.59
CA THR A 304 0.91 17.19 6.32
C THR A 304 0.45 18.06 7.49
N ASP A 305 -0.29 19.13 7.19
CA ASP A 305 -0.78 20.17 8.11
C ASP A 305 0.31 20.93 8.90
N THR A 306 1.59 20.73 8.55
CA THR A 306 2.71 21.52 9.09
C THR A 306 3.21 22.54 8.07
N GLY A 307 3.58 23.74 8.55
CA GLY A 307 4.17 24.78 7.71
C GLY A 307 5.59 24.41 7.26
N TYR A 308 5.83 24.50 5.96
CA TYR A 308 7.15 24.53 5.35
C TYR A 308 7.52 25.98 5.09
N GLU A 309 8.61 26.44 5.70
CA GLU A 309 9.14 27.79 5.52
C GLU A 309 10.33 27.76 4.56
N TYR A 310 10.32 28.64 3.56
CA TYR A 310 11.44 28.84 2.65
C TYR A 310 11.87 30.33 2.65
N PRO A 311 13.10 30.66 3.09
CA PRO A 311 13.61 32.03 3.06
C PRO A 311 14.06 32.40 1.63
N THR A 312 13.49 33.46 1.06
CA THR A 312 13.98 34.02 -0.21
C THR A 312 15.27 34.82 0.01
N VAL A 313 16.14 34.90 -1.00
CA VAL A 313 17.35 35.74 -0.94
C VAL A 313 16.97 37.21 -1.13
N TYR A 314 17.68 38.15 -0.48
CA TYR A 314 17.37 39.59 -0.54
C TYR A 314 17.51 40.22 -1.94
N ASN A 315 18.35 39.64 -2.78
CA ASN A 315 18.57 40.05 -4.17
C ASN A 315 17.86 39.12 -5.19
N GLU A 316 16.93 38.25 -4.74
CA GLU A 316 16.22 37.32 -5.61
C GLU A 316 15.34 38.08 -6.63
N PRO A 317 15.56 37.93 -7.96
CA PRO A 317 14.89 38.75 -8.96
C PRO A 317 13.35 38.66 -8.94
N PRO A 318 12.64 39.77 -9.24
CA PRO A 318 11.19 39.79 -9.24
C PRO A 318 10.61 38.86 -10.31
N GLY A 319 9.55 38.14 -9.98
CA GLY A 319 8.93 37.19 -10.91
C GLY A 319 7.87 36.29 -10.26
N GLN A 320 7.21 35.47 -11.07
CA GLN A 320 6.18 34.52 -10.64
C GLN A 320 6.81 33.16 -10.31
N TRP A 321 6.81 32.81 -9.04
CA TRP A 321 7.29 31.52 -8.52
C TRP A 321 6.15 30.53 -8.42
N LYS A 322 6.48 29.23 -8.40
CA LYS A 322 5.52 28.13 -8.23
C LYS A 322 5.97 27.24 -7.10
N ILE A 323 5.05 26.89 -6.24
CA ILE A 323 5.21 25.83 -5.24
C ILE A 323 4.26 24.69 -5.58
N ILE A 324 4.81 23.49 -5.68
CA ILE A 324 4.11 22.28 -6.11
C ILE A 324 4.22 21.29 -4.95
N ALA A 325 3.08 20.91 -4.38
CA ALA A 325 2.98 19.80 -3.44
C ALA A 325 2.53 18.55 -4.16
N SER A 326 3.13 17.39 -3.85
CA SER A 326 2.71 16.12 -4.42
C SER A 326 2.77 14.96 -3.42
N THR A 327 1.97 13.94 -3.71
CA THR A 327 1.99 12.60 -3.14
C THR A 327 2.01 11.59 -4.29
N ASP A 328 1.98 10.28 -4.00
CA ASP A 328 1.93 9.21 -5.03
C ASP A 328 0.78 9.36 -6.04
N LYS A 329 -0.32 10.01 -5.64
CA LYS A 329 -1.57 10.11 -6.43
C LYS A 329 -1.98 11.54 -6.76
N PHE A 330 -1.66 12.51 -5.89
CA PHE A 330 -2.17 13.87 -5.99
C PHE A 330 -1.05 14.87 -6.22
N THR A 331 -1.37 15.98 -6.89
CA THR A 331 -0.46 17.10 -7.10
C THR A 331 -1.27 18.39 -7.04
N SER A 332 -0.75 19.38 -6.34
CA SER A 332 -1.40 20.67 -6.08
C SER A 332 -0.36 21.76 -6.30
N GLU A 333 -0.71 22.80 -7.08
CA GLU A 333 0.21 23.89 -7.45
C GLU A 333 -0.39 25.23 -7.02
N LYS A 334 0.45 26.09 -6.45
CA LYS A 334 0.15 27.50 -6.18
C LYS A 334 1.29 28.36 -6.71
N SER A 335 0.95 29.58 -7.12
CA SER A 335 1.94 30.58 -7.54
C SER A 335 1.97 31.75 -6.57
N PHE A 336 3.16 32.32 -6.38
CA PHE A 336 3.37 33.55 -5.61
C PHE A 336 4.39 34.43 -6.32
N LYS A 337 4.39 35.72 -6.06
CA LYS A 337 5.19 36.71 -6.78
C LYS A 337 6.23 37.35 -5.87
N ILE A 338 7.49 37.34 -6.27
CA ILE A 338 8.50 38.16 -5.60
C ILE A 338 8.35 39.61 -6.07
N LYS A 339 8.18 40.53 -5.12
CA LYS A 339 8.04 41.97 -5.39
C LYS A 339 9.36 42.58 -5.85
N VAL A 340 9.26 43.67 -6.59
CA VAL A 340 10.38 44.58 -6.85
C VAL A 340 10.72 45.29 -5.54
N ASN A 341 11.99 45.24 -5.12
CA ASN A 341 12.56 46.04 -4.05
C ASN A 341 13.70 46.90 -4.62
N GLN A 342 13.49 48.20 -4.74
CA GLN A 342 14.54 49.18 -5.06
C GLN A 342 14.96 49.84 -3.76
N GLU A 343 16.13 49.48 -3.25
CA GLU A 343 16.60 49.92 -1.94
C GLU A 343 18.12 50.10 -1.95
N ILE A 344 18.59 51.19 -1.33
CA ILE A 344 20.01 51.49 -1.16
C ILE A 344 20.37 51.60 0.32
N THR A 345 21.56 51.11 0.64
CA THR A 345 22.26 51.38 1.90
C THR A 345 23.32 52.45 1.65
N VAL A 346 23.41 53.41 2.56
CA VAL A 346 24.31 54.57 2.43
C VAL A 346 25.18 54.67 3.67
N GLU A 347 26.50 54.65 3.47
CA GLU A 347 27.50 54.76 4.54
C GLU A 347 28.42 55.96 4.32
N ILE A 348 28.69 56.72 5.39
CA ILE A 348 29.61 57.84 5.37
C ILE A 348 30.91 57.41 6.05
N VAL A 349 31.98 57.24 5.26
CA VAL A 349 33.29 56.80 5.76
C VAL A 349 34.33 57.87 5.44
N ASN A 350 34.71 58.64 6.47
CA ASN A 350 35.58 59.82 6.36
C ASN A 350 35.02 60.84 5.34
N LYS A 351 35.76 61.14 4.27
CA LYS A 351 35.37 62.07 3.19
C LYS A 351 34.66 61.37 2.02
N THR A 352 34.25 60.11 2.18
CA THR A 352 33.67 59.28 1.12
C THR A 352 32.27 58.83 1.50
N LEU A 353 31.34 59.05 0.59
CA LEU A 353 30.00 58.47 0.62
C LEU A 353 30.03 57.15 -0.16
N LEU A 354 29.67 56.04 0.49
CA LEU A 354 29.50 54.74 -0.14
C LEU A 354 28.00 54.50 -0.28
N ILE A 355 27.56 54.18 -1.51
CA ILE A 355 26.17 53.88 -1.81
C ILE A 355 26.14 52.50 -2.43
N THR A 356 25.40 51.59 -1.80
CA THR A 356 25.27 50.19 -2.18
C THR A 356 23.82 49.91 -2.56
N ASN A 357 23.58 49.35 -3.74
CA ASN A 357 22.26 48.79 -4.07
C ASN A 357 22.06 47.48 -3.30
N VAL A 358 21.06 47.44 -2.41
CA VAL A 358 20.66 46.26 -1.63
C VAL A 358 19.26 45.75 -2.04
N GLY A 359 18.74 46.26 -3.15
CA GLY A 359 17.52 45.79 -3.79
C GLY A 359 17.71 44.53 -4.64
N ASN A 360 16.63 44.03 -5.24
CA ASN A 360 16.65 42.87 -6.15
C ASN A 360 16.52 43.25 -7.63
N VAL A 361 16.65 44.54 -7.94
CA VAL A 361 16.67 45.09 -9.31
C VAL A 361 17.68 46.25 -9.38
N PRO A 362 18.11 46.66 -10.59
CA PRO A 362 18.86 47.89 -10.77
C PRO A 362 18.17 49.10 -10.12
N TYR A 363 18.97 49.93 -9.46
CA TYR A 363 18.53 51.12 -8.78
C TYR A 363 18.79 52.34 -9.66
N ASN A 364 17.71 52.89 -10.22
CA ASN A 364 17.73 53.96 -11.21
C ASN A 364 16.88 55.14 -10.70
N LYS A 365 17.38 55.83 -9.67
CA LYS A 365 16.71 56.97 -9.03
C LYS A 365 17.71 58.08 -8.64
N THR A 366 17.22 59.31 -8.61
CA THR A 366 17.94 60.46 -8.05
C THR A 366 17.81 60.52 -6.53
N ILE A 367 18.91 60.72 -5.80
CA ILE A 367 18.91 61.04 -4.37
C ILE A 367 19.40 62.48 -4.12
N THR A 368 19.03 63.04 -2.97
CA THR A 368 19.50 64.38 -2.55
C THR A 368 20.53 64.24 -1.43
N VAL A 369 21.76 64.68 -1.68
CA VAL A 369 22.82 64.80 -0.67
C VAL A 369 22.93 66.27 -0.25
N LYS A 370 22.68 66.54 1.02
CA LYS A 370 22.79 67.87 1.63
C LYS A 370 24.11 67.96 2.40
N ILE A 371 24.91 68.99 2.11
CA ILE A 371 26.21 69.26 2.74
C ILE A 371 26.13 70.69 3.31
N GLY A 372 25.94 70.81 4.62
CA GLY A 372 25.52 72.07 5.23
C GLY A 372 24.18 72.55 4.64
N ASP A 373 24.12 73.81 4.17
CA ASP A 373 22.90 74.36 3.55
C ASP A 373 22.73 74.01 2.06
N LYS A 374 23.76 73.47 1.39
CA LYS A 374 23.70 73.17 -0.04
C LYS A 374 23.17 71.76 -0.29
N LYS A 375 22.24 71.64 -1.24
CA LYS A 375 21.73 70.36 -1.76
C LYS A 375 22.40 70.04 -3.10
N VAL A 376 22.82 68.80 -3.27
CA VAL A 376 23.34 68.23 -4.51
C VAL A 376 22.44 67.06 -4.89
N LEU A 377 21.91 67.09 -6.12
CA LEU A 377 21.19 65.95 -6.69
C LEU A 377 22.21 64.98 -7.27
N LEU A 378 22.00 63.69 -7.03
CA LEU A 378 22.85 62.62 -7.50
C LEU A 378 21.99 61.55 -8.17
N ASP A 379 22.07 61.48 -9.49
CA ASP A 379 21.46 60.42 -10.27
C ASP A 379 22.29 59.14 -10.10
N LEU A 380 21.63 58.08 -9.62
CA LEU A 380 22.25 56.77 -9.45
C LEU A 380 21.73 55.81 -10.52
N ASP A 381 22.65 55.08 -11.12
CA ASP A 381 22.42 53.93 -11.98
C ASP A 381 23.34 52.83 -11.43
N LEU A 382 22.77 51.93 -10.63
CA LEU A 382 23.49 50.91 -9.85
C LEU A 382 22.94 49.53 -10.18
N ASP A 383 23.79 48.64 -10.66
CA ASP A 383 23.48 47.22 -10.72
C ASP A 383 23.21 46.64 -9.32
N VAL A 384 22.60 45.45 -9.25
CA VAL A 384 22.35 44.74 -7.99
C VAL A 384 23.68 44.42 -7.31
N ASP A 385 23.78 44.71 -6.01
CA ASP A 385 25.00 44.61 -5.19
C ASP A 385 26.17 45.53 -5.63
N GLU A 386 25.94 46.48 -6.56
CA GLU A 386 26.95 47.48 -6.94
C GLU A 386 27.18 48.51 -5.82
N VAL A 387 28.45 48.90 -5.64
CA VAL A 387 28.87 49.93 -4.69
C VAL A 387 29.56 51.09 -5.42
N GLN A 388 28.87 52.22 -5.56
CA GLN A 388 29.47 53.46 -6.04
C GLN A 388 29.99 54.31 -4.88
N LYS A 389 31.11 55.00 -5.12
CA LYS A 389 31.86 55.74 -4.09
C LYS A 389 32.02 57.18 -4.52
N TYR A 390 31.49 58.12 -3.75
CA TYR A 390 31.56 59.55 -4.05
C TYR A 390 32.44 60.26 -3.04
N LYS A 391 33.52 60.89 -3.50
CA LYS A 391 34.36 61.71 -2.66
C LYS A 391 33.71 63.09 -2.50
N MET A 392 33.43 63.45 -1.26
CA MET A 392 32.90 64.75 -0.87
C MET A 392 34.06 65.75 -0.73
N ASN A 393 33.91 66.93 -1.33
CA ASN A 393 34.83 68.05 -1.14
C ASN A 393 34.00 69.31 -0.83
N ALA A 394 34.51 70.18 0.04
CA ALA A 394 33.93 71.46 0.43
C ALA A 394 35.04 72.35 1.02
N PRO A 395 34.88 73.69 1.10
CA PRO A 395 35.80 74.59 1.81
C PRO A 395 36.15 74.07 3.21
N ASP A 396 37.42 74.15 3.61
CA ASP A 396 37.94 73.51 4.82
C ASP A 396 37.07 73.78 6.06
N GLY A 397 36.48 72.73 6.63
CA GLY A 397 35.54 72.83 7.75
C GLY A 397 34.80 71.53 8.06
N GLU A 398 34.06 71.54 9.18
CA GLU A 398 33.18 70.44 9.62
C GLU A 398 31.76 70.67 9.08
N TYR A 399 31.24 69.72 8.29
CA TYR A 399 29.90 69.80 7.71
C TYR A 399 29.02 68.66 8.21
N ASP A 400 27.78 68.98 8.54
CA ASP A 400 26.73 67.98 8.66
C ASP A 400 26.31 67.55 7.24
N VAL A 401 26.38 66.24 6.98
CA VAL A 401 26.02 65.62 5.70
C VAL A 401 24.81 64.73 5.90
N GLU A 402 23.75 65.03 5.18
CA GLU A 402 22.46 64.35 5.24
C GLU A 402 22.09 63.81 3.86
N VAL A 403 21.78 62.51 3.77
CA VAL A 403 21.37 61.88 2.50
C VAL A 403 19.89 61.53 2.56
N ILE A 404 19.13 62.00 1.58
CA ILE A 404 17.66 61.95 1.54
C ILE A 404 17.20 61.24 0.26
N GLU A 405 16.42 60.17 0.41
CA GLU A 405 15.69 59.48 -0.66
C GLU A 405 14.18 59.65 -0.40
N ASP A 406 13.39 60.04 -1.40
CA ASP A 406 11.92 60.13 -1.32
C ASP A 406 11.39 60.85 -0.05
N GLY A 407 12.12 61.89 0.39
CA GLY A 407 11.80 62.69 1.59
C GLY A 407 12.21 62.08 2.93
N LYS A 408 12.89 60.92 2.95
CA LYS A 408 13.39 60.24 4.16
C LYS A 408 14.92 60.28 4.23
N THR A 409 15.44 60.65 5.39
CA THR A 409 16.88 60.62 5.67
C THR A 409 17.37 59.17 5.79
N LYS A 410 18.31 58.77 4.91
CA LYS A 410 18.94 57.44 4.86
C LYS A 410 20.24 57.36 5.65
N ALA A 411 21.02 58.44 5.64
CA ALA A 411 22.24 58.57 6.44
C ALA A 411 22.42 60.02 6.89
N ASN A 412 23.00 60.20 8.07
CA ASN A 412 23.42 61.49 8.59
C ASN A 412 24.77 61.33 9.31
N GLY A 413 25.73 62.21 9.06
CA GLY A 413 27.02 62.20 9.72
C GLY A 413 27.75 63.53 9.59
N ARG A 414 28.54 63.88 10.61
CA ARG A 414 29.39 65.08 10.58
C ARG A 414 30.78 64.71 10.09
N VAL A 415 31.28 65.43 9.09
CA VAL A 415 32.54 65.13 8.42
C VAL A 415 33.39 66.37 8.16
N ALA A 416 34.68 66.26 8.50
CA ALA A 416 35.71 67.20 8.09
C ALA A 416 35.88 67.12 6.57
N LEU A 417 35.53 68.17 5.83
CA LEU A 417 35.73 68.26 4.38
C LEU A 417 36.80 69.30 4.05
N THR A 418 37.45 69.13 2.89
CA THR A 418 38.53 70.02 2.42
C THR A 418 38.51 70.16 0.90
N GLY A 419 38.75 71.34 0.36
CA GLY A 419 38.70 71.64 -1.08
C GLY A 419 38.06 72.99 -1.42
N ASN A 420 37.92 73.32 -2.71
CA ASN A 420 37.55 74.69 -3.11
C ASN A 420 36.04 74.93 -3.26
N VAL A 421 35.25 73.90 -3.56
CA VAL A 421 33.81 74.01 -3.87
C VAL A 421 33.08 72.76 -3.36
N ILE A 422 31.88 72.95 -2.80
CA ILE A 422 30.97 71.86 -2.40
C ILE A 422 30.65 71.02 -3.64
N SER A 423 31.16 69.80 -3.68
CA SER A 423 31.06 68.90 -4.83
C SER A 423 31.16 67.44 -4.41
N LEU A 424 30.30 66.62 -5.03
CA LEU A 424 30.43 65.16 -5.06
C LEU A 424 31.17 64.80 -6.35
N LYS A 425 32.30 64.10 -6.23
CA LYS A 425 32.99 63.53 -7.37
C LYS A 425 33.00 62.02 -7.24
N GLU A 426 32.44 61.33 -8.23
CA GLU A 426 32.54 59.88 -8.31
C GLU A 426 34.03 59.48 -8.31
N SER A 427 34.39 58.62 -7.36
CA SER A 427 35.71 58.02 -7.23
C SER A 427 35.76 56.78 -8.12
N SER A 428 35.62 56.99 -9.43
CA SER A 428 35.54 55.96 -10.48
C SER A 428 36.38 54.72 -10.13
N SER A 429 35.69 53.61 -9.86
CA SER A 429 36.28 52.31 -9.54
C SER A 429 36.93 51.73 -10.79
N SER A 430 38.12 52.25 -11.13
CA SER A 430 38.84 51.94 -12.35
C SER A 430 39.18 50.45 -12.46
N SER A 431 38.30 49.71 -13.13
CA SER A 431 38.54 48.38 -13.70
C SER A 431 39.67 48.39 -14.74
N ALA A 432 40.11 49.58 -15.19
CA ALA A 432 41.33 49.79 -15.96
C ALA A 432 42.64 49.86 -15.12
N SER A 433 42.59 49.60 -13.81
CA SER A 433 43.79 49.63 -12.95
C SER A 433 44.76 48.45 -13.15
N MET A 434 44.36 47.37 -13.84
CA MET A 434 45.25 46.23 -14.13
C MET A 434 46.37 46.51 -15.15
N ILE A 435 46.34 47.63 -15.88
CA ILE A 435 47.29 47.92 -16.99
C ILE A 435 48.43 48.88 -16.56
N LYS A 436 48.74 48.99 -15.26
CA LYS A 436 49.86 49.85 -14.81
C LYS A 436 51.26 49.25 -15.02
N TYR A 437 51.38 47.93 -15.20
CA TYR A 437 52.67 47.25 -15.36
C TYR A 437 52.63 46.10 -16.40
N PRO A 438 52.54 46.40 -17.71
CA PRO A 438 52.50 45.37 -18.76
C PRO A 438 53.70 44.43 -18.74
N LEU A 439 54.88 44.92 -18.32
CA LEU A 439 56.09 44.11 -18.14
C LEU A 439 55.97 43.06 -17.02
N VAL A 440 55.24 43.37 -15.93
CA VAL A 440 55.02 42.41 -14.82
C VAL A 440 54.04 41.32 -15.24
N TRP A 441 53.02 41.67 -16.04
CA TRP A 441 52.11 40.68 -16.62
C TRP A 441 52.79 39.77 -17.64
N MET A 442 53.66 40.33 -18.51
CA MET A 442 54.56 39.54 -19.38
C MET A 442 55.45 38.59 -18.56
N PHE A 443 56.04 39.06 -17.47
CA PHE A 443 56.88 38.25 -16.58
C PHE A 443 56.09 37.12 -15.89
N MET A 444 54.87 37.39 -15.42
CA MET A 444 53.98 36.37 -14.85
C MET A 444 53.55 35.32 -15.87
N ILE A 445 53.16 35.73 -17.09
CA ILE A 445 52.83 34.80 -18.18
C ILE A 445 54.05 33.94 -18.55
N LEU A 446 55.25 34.52 -18.58
CA LEU A 446 56.49 33.82 -18.88
C LEU A 446 56.85 32.81 -17.77
N ILE A 447 56.68 33.16 -16.50
CA ILE A 447 56.83 32.23 -15.37
C ILE A 447 55.83 31.08 -15.43
N ILE A 448 54.54 31.37 -15.66
CA ILE A 448 53.50 30.34 -15.75
C ILE A 448 53.74 29.42 -16.96
N GLY A 449 54.13 29.98 -18.10
CA GLY A 449 54.55 29.22 -19.28
C GLY A 449 55.78 28.35 -19.03
N PHE A 450 56.78 28.86 -18.31
CA PHE A 450 57.96 28.10 -17.92
C PHE A 450 57.62 26.93 -16.98
N ILE A 451 56.73 27.15 -15.99
CA ILE A 451 56.23 26.10 -15.11
C ILE A 451 55.46 25.03 -15.91
N ALA A 452 54.59 25.44 -16.83
CA ALA A 452 53.86 24.52 -17.71
C ALA A 452 54.79 23.69 -18.60
N VAL A 453 55.83 24.30 -19.18
CA VAL A 453 56.85 23.60 -19.98
C VAL A 453 57.69 22.65 -19.12
N MET A 454 58.04 23.01 -17.89
CA MET A 454 58.73 22.10 -16.97
C MET A 454 57.85 20.92 -16.55
N ALA A 455 56.55 21.13 -16.29
CA ALA A 455 55.60 20.07 -15.99
C ALA A 455 55.45 19.11 -17.19
N ALA A 456 55.28 19.65 -18.41
CA ALA A 456 55.18 18.85 -19.63
C ALA A 456 56.48 18.05 -19.91
N ARG A 457 57.66 18.66 -19.73
CA ARG A 457 58.95 17.97 -19.90
C ARG A 457 59.21 16.90 -18.83
N LYS A 458 58.66 17.04 -17.62
CA LYS A 458 58.79 16.03 -16.55
C LYS A 458 57.82 14.85 -16.68
N GLY A 459 56.76 14.98 -17.49
CA GLY A 459 55.79 13.90 -17.75
C GLY A 459 56.23 12.86 -18.78
N TYR A 460 57.20 13.17 -19.65
CA TYR A 460 57.61 12.30 -20.77
C TYR A 460 59.01 11.68 -20.58
N LYS A 461 59.15 10.76 -19.61
CA LYS A 461 60.09 9.61 -19.60
C LYS A 461 60.08 8.89 -18.24
N GLN A 462 59.30 7.82 -18.10
CA GLN A 462 59.82 6.44 -17.93
C GLN A 462 58.72 5.45 -17.57
N SER A 463 58.97 4.20 -17.96
CA SER A 463 58.08 3.06 -17.87
C SER A 463 58.55 2.05 -16.82
N PHE A 464 57.60 1.50 -16.06
CA PHE A 464 57.58 0.12 -15.51
C PHE A 464 58.57 -0.29 -14.39
N ILE A 465 58.15 -1.34 -13.66
CA ILE A 465 58.86 -2.18 -12.67
C ILE A 465 58.99 -1.65 -11.21
N GLY A 466 58.63 -2.51 -10.23
CA GLY A 466 59.47 -2.68 -9.04
C GLY A 466 58.83 -2.65 -7.65
N SER A 467 58.33 -3.78 -7.16
CA SER A 467 57.97 -4.00 -5.74
C SER A 467 59.21 -4.13 -4.83
N GLN A 468 59.24 -3.44 -3.67
CA GLN A 468 59.25 -4.10 -2.34
C GLN A 468 59.32 -3.14 -1.11
N ASN A 469 58.62 -3.55 -0.04
CA ASN A 469 58.82 -3.31 1.40
C ASN A 469 59.93 -2.34 1.89
N ASN A 470 59.58 -1.46 2.85
CA ASN A 470 59.99 -1.72 4.24
C ASN A 470 59.14 -1.03 5.35
N LYS A 471 59.26 -1.60 6.55
CA LYS A 471 58.56 -1.30 7.80
C LYS A 471 59.07 0.01 8.45
N ASN A 472 58.19 0.75 9.15
CA ASN A 472 58.16 0.77 10.63
C ASN A 472 57.40 1.96 11.29
N LYS A 473 56.78 1.64 12.45
CA LYS A 473 56.41 2.56 13.57
C LYS A 473 55.29 3.58 13.26
N LYS A 474 54.41 3.96 14.20
CA LYS A 474 54.39 3.74 15.67
C LYS A 474 52.93 3.59 16.17
N LYS A 475 52.73 2.91 17.30
CA LYS A 475 51.44 2.82 18.00
C LYS A 475 51.09 4.17 18.66
N ASN A 476 49.80 4.49 18.74
CA ASN A 476 49.18 5.21 19.86
C ASN A 476 47.78 4.60 20.10
N TYR A 477 47.37 4.52 21.35
CA TYR A 477 46.10 3.92 21.79
C TYR A 477 45.28 4.95 22.59
N LEU A 478 43.97 4.69 22.66
CA LEU A 478 42.96 5.28 23.57
C LEU A 478 42.46 6.71 23.25
N PRO A 479 41.24 7.08 23.72
CA PRO A 479 40.23 6.25 24.40
C PRO A 479 38.92 6.04 23.61
N ILE A 480 38.15 5.05 24.04
CA ILE A 480 36.74 4.88 23.67
C ILE A 480 35.94 5.97 24.40
N SER A 481 35.09 6.71 23.68
CA SER A 481 34.04 7.53 24.26
C SER A 481 32.69 7.13 23.66
N SER A 482 31.74 6.81 24.53
CA SER A 482 30.42 6.32 24.18
C SER A 482 29.43 7.46 23.93
N SER A 483 28.97 7.63 22.70
CA SER A 483 27.60 8.10 22.36
C SER A 483 27.41 8.22 20.85
N ILE A 484 26.14 8.37 20.44
CA ILE A 484 25.67 8.58 19.06
C ILE A 484 25.79 7.33 18.16
N ILE A 485 24.73 6.52 18.17
CA ILE A 485 24.42 5.57 17.09
C ILE A 485 24.14 6.39 15.82
N LYS A 486 25.16 6.63 15.01
CA LYS A 486 24.99 7.06 13.61
C LYS A 486 24.78 5.81 12.75
N LYS A 487 23.85 5.87 11.79
CA LYS A 487 23.68 4.82 10.77
C LYS A 487 25.04 4.50 10.13
N PRO A 488 25.39 3.22 9.92
CA PRO A 488 26.64 2.88 9.24
C PRO A 488 26.58 3.39 7.80
N ALA A 489 27.58 4.20 7.41
CA ALA A 489 27.71 4.68 6.03
C ALA A 489 27.98 3.51 5.07
N ASP A 490 27.48 3.63 3.84
CA ASP A 490 27.61 2.60 2.81
C ASP A 490 29.09 2.30 2.50
N LEU A 491 29.52 1.09 2.88
CA LEU A 491 30.92 0.65 2.79
C LEU A 491 31.33 0.15 1.39
N PHE A 492 30.37 0.17 0.46
CA PHE A 492 30.48 -0.32 -0.90
C PHE A 492 29.95 0.71 -1.90
N ILE A 493 30.86 1.32 -2.68
CA ILE A 493 30.50 2.18 -3.80
C ILE A 493 30.60 1.32 -5.07
N PHE A 494 29.46 0.84 -5.57
CA PHE A 494 29.39 0.08 -6.83
C PHE A 494 28.99 1.00 -8.00
N GLU A 495 29.55 0.77 -9.19
CA GLU A 495 29.21 1.58 -10.37
C GLU A 495 27.87 1.20 -11.01
N ASN A 496 27.44 -0.07 -10.92
CA ASN A 496 26.19 -0.56 -11.52
C ASN A 496 25.11 -0.79 -10.45
N THR A 497 24.63 0.27 -9.81
CA THR A 497 23.62 0.19 -8.74
C THR A 497 22.18 0.27 -9.26
N ALA A 498 21.30 -0.53 -8.67
CA ALA A 498 19.85 -0.46 -8.83
C ALA A 498 19.18 -0.02 -7.53
N GLU A 499 18.08 0.72 -7.64
CA GLU A 499 17.31 1.28 -6.53
C GLU A 499 15.89 0.73 -6.56
N LEU A 500 15.43 0.19 -5.43
CA LEU A 500 14.06 -0.28 -5.27
C LEU A 500 13.14 0.91 -4.97
N SER A 501 12.11 1.10 -5.81
CA SER A 501 11.00 2.02 -5.56
C SER A 501 9.72 1.25 -5.24
N LEU A 502 8.90 1.78 -4.34
CA LEU A 502 7.57 1.25 -4.01
C LEU A 502 6.50 1.65 -5.04
N SER A 503 6.74 2.72 -5.79
CA SER A 503 5.90 3.20 -6.89
C SER A 503 6.79 3.68 -8.02
N LEU A 504 6.57 3.19 -9.24
CA LEU A 504 7.39 3.57 -10.40
C LEU A 504 6.58 3.53 -11.70
N LYS A 505 6.52 4.67 -12.40
CA LYS A 505 6.09 4.71 -13.80
C LYS A 505 7.28 4.31 -14.69
N GLY A 506 7.26 3.10 -15.21
CA GLY A 506 8.32 2.52 -16.04
C GLY A 506 7.82 1.32 -16.88
N ASN A 507 8.73 0.63 -17.54
CA ASN A 507 8.43 -0.51 -18.40
C ASN A 507 8.26 -1.78 -17.57
N LYS A 508 7.09 -2.44 -17.64
CA LYS A 508 6.91 -3.80 -17.11
C LYS A 508 7.67 -4.79 -17.99
N GLN A 509 8.56 -5.58 -17.39
CA GLN A 509 9.40 -6.54 -18.09
C GLN A 509 9.81 -7.73 -17.19
N PRO A 510 10.02 -8.93 -17.75
CA PRO A 510 10.55 -10.06 -16.99
C PRO A 510 12.05 -9.89 -16.73
N ALA A 511 12.45 -9.96 -15.47
CA ALA A 511 13.84 -9.90 -15.02
C ALA A 511 14.29 -11.24 -14.42
N LYS A 512 15.59 -11.52 -14.54
CA LYS A 512 16.25 -12.69 -13.93
C LYS A 512 17.09 -12.20 -12.78
N LEU A 513 17.07 -12.93 -11.68
CA LEU A 513 17.56 -12.47 -10.39
C LEU A 513 18.47 -13.52 -9.77
N VAL A 514 19.72 -13.18 -9.50
CA VAL A 514 20.59 -13.98 -8.62
C VAL A 514 20.66 -13.27 -7.27
N CYS A 515 20.25 -13.94 -6.20
CA CYS A 515 20.28 -13.41 -4.84
C CYS A 515 21.37 -14.15 -4.05
N LEU A 516 22.40 -13.40 -3.66
CA LEU A 516 23.47 -13.87 -2.78
C LEU A 516 23.23 -13.33 -1.37
N LYS A 517 23.11 -14.22 -0.39
CA LYS A 517 23.06 -13.86 1.04
C LYS A 517 24.39 -14.17 1.71
N ILE A 518 24.95 -13.22 2.47
CA ILE A 518 26.09 -13.47 3.37
C ILE A 518 25.54 -13.61 4.79
N LYS A 519 25.40 -14.84 5.28
CA LYS A 519 24.67 -15.15 6.53
C LYS A 519 25.36 -14.66 7.79
N ASN A 520 26.69 -14.51 7.75
CA ASN A 520 27.51 -14.01 8.85
C ASN A 520 28.06 -12.59 8.59
N ALA A 521 27.32 -11.76 7.85
CA ALA A 521 27.75 -10.42 7.43
C ALA A 521 28.21 -9.53 8.60
N SER A 522 27.57 -9.58 9.77
CA SER A 522 27.96 -8.80 10.95
C SER A 522 29.42 -9.01 11.40
N LEU A 523 29.94 -10.23 11.24
CA LEU A 523 31.33 -10.59 11.56
C LEU A 523 32.25 -10.50 10.33
N ALA A 524 31.69 -10.64 9.12
CA ALA A 524 32.45 -10.82 7.89
C ALA A 524 32.36 -9.65 6.88
N LYS A 525 31.70 -8.52 7.18
CA LYS A 525 31.45 -7.43 6.20
C LYS A 525 32.73 -6.90 5.54
N ALA A 526 33.81 -6.75 6.30
CA ALA A 526 35.12 -6.35 5.77
C ALA A 526 35.81 -7.47 4.95
N ALA A 527 35.64 -8.73 5.38
CA ALA A 527 36.20 -9.92 4.72
C ALA A 527 35.53 -10.19 3.36
N ALA A 528 34.23 -9.96 3.26
CA ALA A 528 33.43 -10.18 2.04
C ALA A 528 33.73 -9.18 0.90
N LYS A 529 34.45 -8.08 1.18
CA LYS A 529 34.63 -6.97 0.22
C LYS A 529 35.32 -7.39 -1.08
N GLU A 530 36.41 -8.14 -1.01
CA GLU A 530 37.13 -8.59 -2.20
C GLU A 530 36.32 -9.63 -3.03
N PRO A 531 35.76 -10.70 -2.44
CA PRO A 531 34.88 -11.63 -3.16
C PRO A 531 33.69 -10.94 -3.85
N LEU A 532 32.99 -10.04 -3.15
CA LEU A 532 31.84 -9.33 -3.70
C LEU A 532 32.22 -8.41 -4.86
N HIS A 533 33.37 -7.72 -4.78
CA HIS A 533 33.84 -6.87 -5.87
C HIS A 533 34.04 -7.69 -7.15
N ARG A 534 34.74 -8.83 -7.08
CA ARG A 534 34.98 -9.72 -8.24
C ARG A 534 33.67 -10.24 -8.85
N ILE A 535 32.68 -10.55 -8.01
CA ILE A 535 31.35 -10.97 -8.45
C ILE A 535 30.63 -9.84 -9.20
N ILE A 536 30.75 -8.60 -8.72
CA ILE A 536 30.09 -7.42 -9.30
C ILE A 536 30.82 -6.95 -10.58
N ASP A 537 32.14 -7.12 -10.67
CA ASP A 537 32.88 -6.96 -11.93
C ASP A 537 32.35 -7.95 -12.99
N LYS A 538 32.13 -9.22 -12.61
CA LYS A 538 31.56 -10.23 -13.50
C LYS A 538 30.11 -9.95 -13.89
N LEU A 539 29.32 -9.38 -12.97
CA LEU A 539 27.97 -8.89 -13.26
C LEU A 539 27.98 -7.74 -14.28
N LYS A 540 28.95 -6.82 -14.17
CA LYS A 540 29.13 -5.69 -15.10
C LYS A 540 29.48 -6.17 -16.51
N GLU A 541 30.37 -7.16 -16.65
CA GLU A 541 30.63 -7.83 -17.94
C GLU A 541 29.35 -8.41 -18.58
N LEU A 542 28.46 -8.98 -17.74
CA LEU A 542 27.18 -9.57 -18.16
C LEU A 542 26.04 -8.53 -18.29
N LYS A 543 26.34 -7.23 -18.20
CA LYS A 543 25.38 -6.10 -18.27
C LYS A 543 24.25 -6.16 -17.24
N GLY A 544 24.52 -6.70 -16.05
CA GLY A 544 23.58 -6.64 -14.93
C GLY A 544 23.85 -5.47 -13.98
N VAL A 545 22.96 -5.31 -13.00
CA VAL A 545 23.02 -4.29 -11.94
C VAL A 545 22.79 -4.93 -10.57
N VAL A 546 23.35 -4.35 -9.52
CA VAL A 546 23.23 -4.85 -8.14
C VAL A 546 22.37 -3.93 -7.27
N TYR A 547 21.47 -4.53 -6.49
CA TYR A 547 20.70 -3.88 -5.42
C TYR A 547 21.09 -4.51 -4.07
N GLU A 548 21.56 -3.72 -3.12
CA GLU A 548 21.91 -4.16 -1.75
C GLU A 548 20.71 -3.94 -0.81
N ASN A 549 20.40 -4.95 0.02
CA ASN A 549 19.33 -4.87 1.02
C ASN A 549 19.78 -5.63 2.27
N GLY A 550 20.53 -4.95 3.15
CA GLY A 550 21.17 -5.57 4.30
C GLY A 550 22.18 -6.64 3.86
N ASP A 551 21.96 -7.88 4.29
CA ASP A 551 22.88 -9.00 4.03
C ASP A 551 22.63 -9.69 2.67
N TYR A 552 21.73 -9.14 1.85
CA TYR A 552 21.33 -9.68 0.54
C TYR A 552 21.80 -8.77 -0.60
N TYR A 553 22.46 -9.39 -1.59
CA TYR A 553 22.89 -8.76 -2.84
C TYR A 553 22.07 -9.33 -3.99
N PHE A 554 21.23 -8.48 -4.59
CA PHE A 554 20.33 -8.81 -5.68
C PHE A 554 20.96 -8.40 -7.01
N MET A 555 21.39 -9.38 -7.78
CA MET A 555 22.02 -9.19 -9.08
C MET A 555 20.95 -9.37 -10.17
N ILE A 556 20.54 -8.26 -10.75
CA ILE A 556 19.34 -8.14 -11.61
C ILE A 556 19.77 -8.07 -13.08
N PHE A 557 19.18 -8.95 -13.89
CA PHE A 557 19.25 -8.93 -15.35
C PHE A 557 17.91 -8.47 -15.92
N ALA A 558 17.78 -7.17 -16.14
CA ALA A 558 16.60 -6.54 -16.72
C ALA A 558 16.85 -6.15 -18.19
N PRO A 559 15.93 -6.43 -19.13
CA PRO A 559 16.06 -6.06 -20.55
C PRO A 559 16.39 -4.58 -20.79
N GLU A 560 15.90 -3.67 -19.95
CA GLU A 560 16.22 -2.24 -19.96
C GLU A 560 17.75 -1.96 -19.88
N ILE A 561 18.53 -2.80 -19.20
CA ILE A 561 20.00 -2.69 -19.12
C ILE A 561 20.70 -3.68 -20.06
N THR A 562 20.29 -4.96 -20.05
CA THR A 562 20.97 -6.03 -20.81
C THR A 562 20.74 -5.91 -22.32
N LYS A 563 19.66 -5.23 -22.73
CA LYS A 563 19.12 -5.16 -24.10
C LYS A 563 18.78 -6.53 -24.71
N THR A 564 18.48 -7.52 -23.86
CA THR A 564 17.99 -8.84 -24.27
C THR A 564 17.11 -9.48 -23.20
N TYR A 565 16.08 -10.20 -23.63
CA TYR A 565 15.21 -10.98 -22.75
C TYR A 565 15.78 -12.36 -22.38
N LYS A 566 16.77 -12.87 -23.13
CA LYS A 566 17.37 -14.21 -22.94
C LYS A 566 18.60 -14.12 -22.04
N THR A 567 18.39 -14.07 -20.73
CA THR A 567 19.43 -13.84 -19.70
C THR A 567 19.54 -14.96 -18.66
N GLU A 568 18.85 -16.08 -18.87
CA GLU A 568 18.76 -17.22 -17.97
C GLU A 568 20.14 -17.87 -17.77
N MET A 569 20.86 -18.09 -18.87
CA MET A 569 22.24 -18.61 -18.82
C MET A 569 23.22 -17.62 -18.18
N SER A 570 23.01 -16.30 -18.34
CA SER A 570 23.84 -15.29 -17.66
C SER A 570 23.66 -15.35 -16.14
N ALA A 571 22.42 -15.52 -15.67
CA ALA A 571 22.12 -15.71 -14.26
C ALA A 571 22.74 -16.99 -13.69
N ILE A 572 22.62 -18.13 -14.39
CA ILE A 572 23.25 -19.40 -13.98
C ILE A 572 24.78 -19.29 -13.96
N ASN A 573 25.39 -18.69 -14.98
CA ASN A 573 26.84 -18.52 -15.05
C ASN A 573 27.36 -17.60 -13.94
N LEU A 574 26.63 -16.53 -13.60
CA LEU A 574 26.97 -15.65 -12.48
C LEU A 574 26.79 -16.36 -11.12
N ALA A 575 25.76 -17.19 -10.96
CA ALA A 575 25.57 -17.99 -9.74
C ALA A 575 26.71 -19.00 -9.55
N LYS A 576 27.12 -19.70 -10.62
CA LYS A 576 28.31 -20.59 -10.62
C LYS A 576 29.59 -19.83 -10.25
N TYR A 577 29.83 -18.70 -10.89
CA TYR A 577 31.01 -17.86 -10.63
C TYR A 577 31.02 -17.33 -9.19
N SER A 578 29.87 -16.88 -8.68
CA SER A 578 29.72 -16.42 -7.29
C SER A 578 30.09 -17.51 -6.29
N LYS A 579 29.62 -18.74 -6.53
CA LYS A 579 30.01 -19.91 -5.74
C LYS A 579 31.52 -20.17 -5.80
N GLU A 580 32.10 -20.23 -7.00
CA GLU A 580 33.54 -20.49 -7.17
C GLU A 580 34.41 -19.43 -6.46
N VAL A 581 34.07 -18.13 -6.60
CA VAL A 581 34.81 -17.03 -5.96
C VAL A 581 34.75 -17.13 -4.43
N ILE A 582 33.58 -17.42 -3.85
CA ILE A 582 33.43 -17.51 -2.40
C ILE A 582 34.06 -18.81 -1.86
N ASP A 583 33.92 -19.95 -2.55
CA ASP A 583 34.56 -21.20 -2.14
C ASP A 583 36.09 -21.09 -2.18
N LYS A 584 36.64 -20.49 -3.23
CA LYS A 584 38.09 -20.22 -3.36
C LYS A 584 38.59 -19.24 -2.29
N TYR A 585 37.79 -18.25 -1.91
CA TYR A 585 38.09 -17.38 -0.77
C TYR A 585 38.09 -18.17 0.54
N ASN A 586 37.05 -18.98 0.79
CA ASN A 586 36.88 -19.78 2.01
C ASN A 586 37.94 -20.88 2.21
N GLN A 587 38.66 -21.28 1.15
CA GLN A 587 39.84 -22.16 1.23
C GLN A 587 41.07 -21.48 1.83
N LEU A 588 41.21 -20.15 1.68
CA LEU A 588 42.40 -19.38 2.06
C LEU A 588 42.15 -18.43 3.25
N ALA A 589 40.90 -18.03 3.48
CA ALA A 589 40.53 -17.04 4.48
C ALA A 589 40.42 -17.61 5.89
N ARG A 590 40.91 -16.85 6.88
CA ARG A 590 40.72 -17.14 8.32
C ARG A 590 39.27 -16.93 8.76
N ILE A 591 38.60 -15.92 8.21
CA ILE A 591 37.17 -15.66 8.42
C ILE A 591 36.44 -16.19 7.19
N LYS A 592 35.75 -17.31 7.34
CA LYS A 592 34.94 -17.90 6.26
C LYS A 592 33.62 -17.15 6.11
N LEU A 593 33.17 -16.97 4.87
CA LEU A 593 31.85 -16.47 4.54
C LEU A 593 30.87 -17.64 4.56
N ASP A 594 29.87 -17.59 5.44
CA ASP A 594 28.69 -18.44 5.33
C ASP A 594 27.72 -17.77 4.35
N TYR A 595 27.26 -18.50 3.35
CA TYR A 595 26.53 -17.92 2.23
C TYR A 595 25.49 -18.87 1.63
N GLY A 596 24.52 -18.28 0.93
CA GLY A 596 23.55 -19.01 0.13
C GLY A 596 23.21 -18.26 -1.15
N ILE A 597 22.98 -19.01 -2.23
CA ILE A 597 22.71 -18.46 -3.57
C ILE A 597 21.36 -19.01 -4.03
N SER A 598 20.48 -18.10 -4.45
CA SER A 598 19.26 -18.46 -5.17
C SER A 598 19.20 -17.78 -6.54
N VAL A 599 18.53 -18.42 -7.49
CA VAL A 599 18.23 -17.86 -8.81
C VAL A 599 16.72 -17.92 -9.04
N ASN A 600 16.15 -16.80 -9.48
CA ASN A 600 14.71 -16.62 -9.67
C ASN A 600 14.42 -15.81 -10.95
N GLN A 601 13.17 -15.85 -11.42
CA GLN A 601 12.66 -14.94 -12.44
C GLN A 601 11.26 -14.44 -12.06
N GLY A 602 10.93 -13.25 -12.52
CA GLY A 602 9.62 -12.64 -12.31
C GLY A 602 9.55 -11.28 -13.00
N ASP A 603 8.38 -10.66 -12.97
CA ASP A 603 8.21 -9.34 -13.54
C ASP A 603 8.72 -8.24 -12.60
N ILE A 604 9.31 -7.20 -13.18
CA ILE A 604 9.56 -5.92 -12.53
C ILE A 604 9.00 -4.80 -13.40
N VAL A 605 8.66 -3.67 -12.79
CA VAL A 605 8.57 -2.40 -13.52
C VAL A 605 9.92 -1.72 -13.36
N ALA A 606 10.57 -1.30 -14.44
CA ALA A 606 11.85 -0.60 -14.33
C ALA A 606 11.98 0.61 -15.24
N LYS A 607 12.85 1.53 -14.83
CA LYS A 607 13.17 2.76 -15.53
C LYS A 607 14.66 3.05 -15.34
N LYS A 608 15.36 3.33 -16.43
CA LYS A 608 16.72 3.85 -16.39
C LYS A 608 16.65 5.34 -16.06
N GLU A 609 17.32 5.78 -15.00
CA GLU A 609 17.37 7.18 -14.60
C GLU A 609 18.83 7.63 -14.54
N ARG A 610 19.10 8.88 -14.95
CA ARG A 610 20.44 9.46 -14.91
C ARG A 610 20.49 10.44 -13.76
N ASP A 611 21.36 10.19 -12.79
CA ASP A 611 21.58 11.14 -11.70
C ASP A 611 22.18 12.43 -12.28
N PRO A 612 21.50 13.60 -12.12
CA PRO A 612 21.99 14.87 -12.65
C PRO A 612 23.31 15.32 -11.99
N LYS A 613 23.67 14.82 -10.80
CA LYS A 613 24.89 15.22 -10.08
C LYS A 613 26.11 14.38 -10.48
N SER A 614 25.98 13.06 -10.58
CA SER A 614 27.11 12.16 -10.92
C SER A 614 27.18 11.77 -12.39
N MET A 615 26.20 12.16 -13.23
CA MET A 615 25.98 11.67 -14.60
C MET A 615 25.79 10.15 -14.74
N LYS A 616 25.81 9.41 -13.63
CA LYS A 616 25.69 7.95 -13.53
C LYS A 616 24.27 7.50 -13.87
N GLU A 617 24.15 6.38 -14.56
CA GLU A 617 22.87 5.76 -14.86
C GLU A 617 22.54 4.70 -13.78
N THR A 618 21.43 4.88 -13.07
CA THR A 618 20.92 3.89 -12.10
C THR A 618 19.64 3.25 -12.64
N LEU A 619 19.42 1.98 -12.29
CA LEU A 619 18.15 1.30 -12.59
C LEU A 619 17.20 1.47 -11.41
N LYS A 620 16.22 2.37 -11.51
CA LYS A 620 15.08 2.35 -10.59
C LYS A 620 14.16 1.22 -11.00
N PHE A 621 13.74 0.39 -10.04
CA PHE A 621 12.83 -0.72 -10.30
C PHE A 621 11.84 -0.95 -9.16
N MET A 622 10.69 -1.51 -9.48
CA MET A 622 9.67 -1.98 -8.54
C MET A 622 9.47 -3.48 -8.80
N SER A 623 9.64 -4.30 -7.76
CA SER A 623 9.40 -5.74 -7.84
C SER A 623 7.91 -6.03 -7.88
N LEU A 624 7.46 -6.91 -8.77
CA LEU A 624 6.08 -7.42 -8.78
C LEU A 624 6.01 -8.81 -8.15
N GLY A 625 4.90 -9.09 -7.44
CA GLY A 625 4.69 -10.35 -6.72
C GLY A 625 5.82 -10.69 -5.74
N ASN A 626 6.07 -11.99 -5.55
CA ASN A 626 7.00 -12.49 -4.54
C ASN A 626 8.48 -12.58 -4.98
N LEU A 627 8.86 -12.04 -6.15
CA LEU A 627 10.19 -12.20 -6.76
C LEU A 627 11.37 -12.00 -5.76
N LEU A 628 11.42 -10.86 -5.07
CA LEU A 628 12.44 -10.59 -4.05
C LEU A 628 12.25 -11.46 -2.79
N GLY A 629 11.00 -11.70 -2.38
CA GLY A 629 10.67 -12.45 -1.16
C GLY A 629 11.12 -13.91 -1.23
N ASP A 630 10.79 -14.60 -2.33
CA ASP A 630 11.15 -16.00 -2.52
C ASP A 630 12.66 -16.15 -2.75
N SER A 631 13.30 -15.21 -3.45
CA SER A 631 14.76 -15.15 -3.54
C SER A 631 15.44 -15.02 -2.16
N LYS A 632 14.89 -14.23 -1.22
CA LYS A 632 15.38 -14.15 0.18
C LYS A 632 15.18 -15.46 0.95
N LYS A 633 14.02 -16.11 0.79
CA LYS A 633 13.72 -17.41 1.42
C LYS A 633 14.71 -18.48 0.94
N LEU A 634 14.81 -18.70 -0.37
CA LEU A 634 15.70 -19.71 -0.96
C LEU A 634 17.19 -19.47 -0.60
N SER A 635 17.68 -18.23 -0.71
CA SER A 635 19.08 -17.91 -0.36
C SER A 635 19.39 -18.05 1.14
N THR A 636 18.37 -17.95 2.00
CA THR A 636 18.51 -18.25 3.44
C THR A 636 18.64 -19.75 3.71
N VAL A 637 17.83 -20.58 3.05
CA VAL A 637 17.79 -22.04 3.21
C VAL A 637 18.99 -22.75 2.54
N SER A 638 19.50 -22.17 1.44
CA SER A 638 20.69 -22.63 0.71
C SER A 638 21.93 -22.77 1.60
N ARG A 639 22.67 -23.89 1.51
CA ARG A 639 23.93 -24.11 2.25
C ARG A 639 25.12 -24.17 1.28
N ALA A 640 25.54 -23.02 0.75
CA ALA A 640 26.48 -22.91 -0.38
C ALA A 640 26.06 -23.67 -1.67
N GLU A 641 24.80 -24.09 -1.77
CA GLU A 641 24.19 -24.67 -2.97
C GLU A 641 23.71 -23.55 -3.91
N ILE A 642 23.38 -23.87 -5.16
CA ILE A 642 22.67 -22.94 -6.06
C ILE A 642 21.25 -23.46 -6.19
N LEU A 643 20.30 -22.76 -5.56
CA LEU A 643 18.89 -23.14 -5.55
C LEU A 643 18.10 -22.32 -6.57
N LEU A 644 17.26 -22.97 -7.35
CA LEU A 644 16.38 -22.34 -8.36
C LEU A 644 14.93 -22.39 -7.87
N THR A 645 14.17 -21.33 -8.12
CA THR A 645 12.70 -21.39 -7.99
C THR A 645 12.07 -22.28 -9.06
N LYS A 646 10.83 -22.71 -8.83
CA LYS A 646 10.08 -23.53 -9.80
C LYS A 646 9.93 -22.81 -11.14
N GLU A 647 9.65 -21.52 -11.09
CA GLU A 647 9.43 -20.65 -12.24
C GLU A 647 10.72 -20.56 -13.07
N PHE A 648 11.87 -20.32 -12.42
CA PHE A 648 13.16 -20.30 -13.10
C PHE A 648 13.56 -21.68 -13.62
N ASN A 649 13.30 -22.74 -12.86
CA ASN A 649 13.58 -24.10 -13.29
C ASN A 649 12.85 -24.43 -14.60
N VAL A 650 11.56 -24.08 -14.73
CA VAL A 650 10.79 -24.30 -15.96
C VAL A 650 11.39 -23.59 -17.18
N SER A 651 12.01 -22.41 -17.03
CA SER A 651 12.65 -21.72 -18.17
C SER A 651 14.00 -22.32 -18.57
N VAL A 652 14.71 -23.00 -17.66
CA VAL A 652 16.03 -23.60 -17.94
C VAL A 652 16.03 -25.12 -18.14
N SER A 653 14.97 -25.85 -17.75
CA SER A 653 14.84 -27.30 -17.91
C SER A 653 14.21 -27.73 -19.25
N THR A 654 14.48 -27.01 -20.34
CA THR A 654 14.04 -27.42 -21.68
C THR A 654 14.85 -28.63 -22.19
N PRO A 655 14.30 -29.50 -23.08
CA PRO A 655 15.00 -30.70 -23.56
C PRO A 655 16.34 -30.44 -24.26
N SER A 656 16.56 -29.22 -24.74
CA SER A 656 17.79 -28.75 -25.40
C SER A 656 18.79 -28.07 -24.45
N SER A 657 18.45 -27.92 -23.17
CA SER A 657 19.31 -27.28 -22.17
C SER A 657 20.33 -28.25 -21.59
N PRO A 658 21.60 -27.85 -21.40
CA PRO A 658 22.61 -28.66 -20.71
C PRO A 658 22.40 -28.74 -19.19
N ILE A 659 21.42 -28.02 -18.65
CA ILE A 659 21.21 -27.86 -17.20
C ILE A 659 20.41 -29.05 -16.64
N LYS A 660 20.98 -29.71 -15.62
CA LYS A 660 20.28 -30.74 -14.82
C LYS A 660 19.97 -30.20 -13.43
N THR A 661 18.81 -30.60 -12.91
CA THR A 661 18.20 -30.03 -11.71
C THR A 661 17.44 -31.10 -10.95
N GLU A 662 17.53 -31.11 -9.63
CA GLU A 662 16.77 -32.03 -8.78
C GLU A 662 15.81 -31.25 -7.89
N LYS A 663 14.54 -31.69 -7.84
CA LYS A 663 13.54 -31.09 -6.96
C LYS A 663 13.78 -31.54 -5.52
N HIS A 664 13.76 -30.60 -4.60
CA HIS A 664 13.77 -30.84 -3.16
C HIS A 664 12.65 -30.03 -2.48
N ASN A 665 12.27 -30.48 -1.30
CA ASN A 665 11.47 -29.72 -0.35
C ASN A 665 12.25 -29.64 0.97
N ARG A 666 12.38 -28.44 1.54
CA ARG A 666 12.95 -28.20 2.87
C ARG A 666 12.19 -27.04 3.49
N ASP A 667 11.83 -27.14 4.77
CA ASP A 667 11.11 -26.07 5.50
C ASP A 667 9.80 -25.62 4.81
N ASN A 668 9.07 -26.59 4.22
CA ASN A 668 7.85 -26.40 3.41
C ASN A 668 8.04 -25.51 2.16
N LEU A 669 9.29 -25.44 1.66
CA LEU A 669 9.67 -24.69 0.47
C LEU A 669 10.09 -25.66 -0.64
N ASP A 670 9.38 -25.65 -1.76
CA ASP A 670 9.76 -26.36 -2.99
C ASP A 670 10.84 -25.57 -3.75
N PHE A 671 11.97 -26.21 -4.06
CA PHE A 671 13.04 -25.62 -4.87
C PHE A 671 13.79 -26.68 -5.68
N TYR A 672 14.63 -26.24 -6.60
CA TYR A 672 15.44 -27.12 -7.44
C TYR A 672 16.93 -26.86 -7.21
N THR A 673 17.70 -27.88 -6.86
CA THR A 673 19.16 -27.77 -6.73
C THR A 673 19.80 -27.94 -8.10
N PHE A 674 20.64 -26.99 -8.49
CA PHE A 674 21.44 -27.09 -9.71
C PHE A 674 22.46 -28.23 -9.59
N LYS A 675 22.40 -29.22 -10.50
CA LYS A 675 23.44 -30.25 -10.65
C LYS A 675 24.25 -29.98 -11.91
N ASP A 676 25.55 -29.76 -11.71
CA ASP A 676 26.44 -29.55 -12.84
C ASP A 676 26.54 -30.81 -13.69
N SER A 677 26.40 -30.66 -15.00
CA SER A 677 26.49 -31.79 -15.94
C SER A 677 27.95 -32.21 -16.09
N SER A 678 28.43 -33.02 -15.14
CA SER A 678 29.73 -33.71 -15.18
C SER A 678 29.77 -34.73 -16.32
N LYS A 679 29.91 -34.22 -17.54
CA LYS A 679 30.29 -34.85 -18.82
C LYS A 679 30.04 -33.81 -19.93
N GLY A 680 31.08 -33.10 -20.36
CA GLY A 680 30.89 -32.00 -21.30
C GLY A 680 32.11 -31.20 -21.76
N ARG A 681 33.35 -31.55 -21.39
CA ARG A 681 34.53 -30.95 -22.06
C ARG A 681 34.75 -31.53 -23.46
N ASP A 682 34.24 -32.73 -23.72
CA ASP A 682 34.47 -33.45 -24.99
C ASP A 682 33.31 -33.33 -25.99
N GLY A 683 32.15 -32.77 -25.59
CA GLY A 683 30.93 -32.79 -26.41
C GLY A 683 30.85 -31.69 -27.49
N ILE A 684 31.41 -30.52 -27.22
CA ILE A 684 31.32 -29.36 -28.13
C ILE A 684 32.35 -29.48 -29.26
N ASP A 685 33.53 -30.00 -28.98
CA ASP A 685 34.50 -30.31 -30.03
C ASP A 685 34.09 -31.54 -30.84
N ASN A 686 33.51 -32.58 -30.23
CA ASN A 686 33.00 -33.72 -31.00
C ASN A 686 31.80 -33.36 -31.90
N SER A 687 30.93 -32.42 -31.52
CA SER A 687 29.84 -31.97 -32.41
C SER A 687 30.35 -31.11 -33.57
N LYS A 688 31.37 -30.27 -33.36
CA LYS A 688 32.07 -29.56 -34.45
C LYS A 688 32.89 -30.51 -35.34
N GLN A 689 33.57 -31.51 -34.78
CA GLN A 689 34.30 -32.53 -35.53
C GLN A 689 33.34 -33.49 -36.26
N PHE A 690 32.18 -33.81 -35.69
CA PHE A 690 31.14 -34.59 -36.36
C PHE A 690 30.58 -33.80 -37.54
N LEU A 691 30.16 -32.55 -37.35
CA LEU A 691 29.68 -31.69 -38.44
C LEU A 691 30.76 -31.52 -39.54
N ASN A 692 32.01 -31.21 -39.18
CA ASN A 692 33.12 -31.10 -40.14
C ASN A 692 33.47 -32.42 -40.83
N SER A 693 33.30 -33.58 -40.18
CA SER A 693 33.52 -34.89 -40.79
C SER A 693 32.28 -35.44 -41.51
N PHE A 694 31.14 -34.76 -41.42
CA PHE A 694 29.93 -35.02 -42.20
C PHE A 694 29.94 -34.19 -43.49
N THR A 695 30.27 -32.88 -43.42
CA THR A 695 30.50 -32.05 -44.62
C THR A 695 31.67 -32.57 -45.45
N LYS A 696 32.83 -32.87 -44.83
CA LYS A 696 33.97 -33.49 -45.56
C LYS A 696 33.67 -34.87 -46.14
N ARG A 697 32.64 -35.60 -45.67
CA ARG A 697 32.23 -36.87 -46.29
C ARG A 697 31.37 -36.68 -47.52
N ASN A 698 30.61 -35.59 -47.59
CA ASN A 698 29.74 -35.30 -48.73
C ASN A 698 30.46 -34.54 -49.86
N GLU A 699 31.53 -33.78 -49.57
CA GLU A 699 32.34 -33.10 -50.60
C GLU A 699 33.15 -34.07 -51.49
N TYR A 700 33.41 -35.31 -51.05
CA TYR A 700 34.21 -36.30 -51.78
C TYR A 700 33.40 -37.24 -52.71
N ARG A 701 32.12 -36.96 -52.97
CA ARG A 701 31.27 -37.78 -53.87
C ARG A 701 30.61 -36.99 -55.01
N THR A 702 31.42 -36.32 -55.83
CA THR A 702 31.02 -35.93 -57.19
C THR A 702 32.19 -36.05 -58.17
N PRO A 703 32.18 -37.04 -59.09
CA PRO A 703 33.08 -37.05 -60.25
C PRO A 703 32.62 -36.05 -61.32
N GLN A 704 33.59 -35.47 -62.03
CA GLN A 704 33.37 -34.52 -63.13
C GLN A 704 32.69 -35.16 -64.36
N LYS A 705 31.92 -34.35 -65.12
CA LYS A 705 32.30 -33.96 -66.51
C LYS A 705 31.34 -32.97 -67.20
N ASN A 706 31.89 -31.78 -67.48
CA ASN A 706 31.90 -31.04 -68.75
C ASN A 706 30.64 -30.98 -69.65
N SER A 707 29.96 -29.82 -69.59
CA SER A 707 29.65 -28.89 -70.70
C SER A 707 29.18 -29.39 -72.09
N SER A 708 28.02 -28.89 -72.54
CA SER A 708 27.89 -28.21 -73.85
C SER A 708 26.59 -27.37 -74.03
N SER A 709 26.73 -26.21 -74.69
CA SER A 709 25.79 -25.52 -75.63
C SER A 709 24.31 -25.25 -75.32
N TYR A 710 24.00 -23.95 -75.13
CA TYR A 710 23.10 -23.08 -75.94
C TYR A 710 21.66 -23.50 -76.33
N LEU A 711 20.71 -22.59 -76.00
CA LEU A 711 19.35 -22.34 -76.58
C LEU A 711 18.35 -23.54 -76.54
N ASP A 712 17.03 -23.37 -76.40
CA ASP A 712 16.17 -22.20 -76.67
C ASP A 712 14.88 -22.20 -75.80
N ARG A 713 14.02 -21.19 -75.98
CA ARG A 713 12.62 -21.11 -75.46
C ARG A 713 11.70 -22.16 -76.15
N PRO A 714 10.44 -22.47 -75.70
CA PRO A 714 9.43 -21.50 -75.25
C PRO A 714 8.42 -21.91 -74.14
N GLU A 715 7.68 -20.91 -73.65
CA GLU A 715 6.45 -21.06 -72.86
C GLU A 715 5.21 -21.13 -73.77
N ARG A 716 4.19 -21.95 -73.43
CA ARG A 716 2.78 -21.48 -73.28
C ARG A 716 1.75 -22.57 -72.90
N LYS A 717 0.70 -22.11 -72.19
CA LYS A 717 -0.72 -22.58 -72.21
C LYS A 717 -1.07 -23.90 -71.46
N GLU A 718 -2.22 -24.04 -70.75
CA GLU A 718 -3.30 -23.09 -70.35
C GLU A 718 -4.27 -23.68 -69.28
N PHE A 719 -5.16 -22.83 -68.70
CA PHE A 719 -6.36 -23.12 -67.84
C PHE A 719 -6.15 -23.83 -66.47
N GLY A 720 -6.75 -23.43 -65.32
CA GLY A 720 -7.66 -22.34 -64.89
C GLY A 720 -7.80 -22.38 -63.33
N GLN A 721 -8.71 -21.71 -62.59
CA GLN A 721 -9.80 -20.76 -62.86
C GLN A 721 -10.06 -19.79 -61.65
N ASN A 722 -10.38 -18.52 -61.95
CA ASN A 722 -11.39 -17.59 -61.39
C ASN A 722 -11.60 -17.32 -59.87
N GLN A 723 -11.18 -16.11 -59.42
CA GLN A 723 -11.98 -14.87 -59.10
C GLN A 723 -13.39 -14.95 -58.43
N PRO A 724 -13.87 -13.91 -57.69
CA PRO A 724 -13.84 -12.43 -57.99
C PRO A 724 -13.20 -11.54 -56.89
N GLN A 725 -12.63 -10.34 -57.14
CA GLN A 725 -12.96 -9.14 -57.94
C GLN A 725 -13.70 -8.05 -57.12
N SER A 726 -13.18 -6.82 -57.15
CA SER A 726 -13.60 -5.63 -56.38
C SER A 726 -13.48 -4.37 -57.24
N ASP A 727 -14.44 -3.43 -57.19
CA ASP A 727 -14.29 -2.06 -57.71
C ASP A 727 -15.42 -1.10 -57.22
N PRO A 728 -15.37 0.24 -57.43
CA PRO A 728 -15.64 1.22 -56.34
C PRO A 728 -16.78 2.24 -56.60
N LYS A 729 -17.07 3.08 -55.59
CA LYS A 729 -17.86 4.36 -55.57
C LYS A 729 -18.04 4.83 -54.09
N GLN A 730 -18.34 6.08 -53.68
CA GLN A 730 -18.33 7.43 -54.28
C GLN A 730 -18.33 8.51 -53.15
N ASP A 731 -18.37 9.79 -53.49
CA ASP A 731 -18.14 11.01 -52.66
C ASP A 731 -19.18 11.47 -51.59
N GLN A 732 -18.70 12.34 -50.67
CA GLN A 732 -19.39 13.36 -49.84
C GLN A 732 -20.33 12.94 -48.66
N PRO A 733 -20.69 13.86 -47.71
CA PRO A 733 -19.82 14.72 -46.89
C PRO A 733 -20.15 14.66 -45.35
N LYS A 734 -19.31 15.24 -44.49
CA LYS A 734 -19.53 15.29 -43.02
C LYS A 734 -20.60 16.30 -42.58
N LYS A 735 -21.37 15.97 -41.54
CA LYS A 735 -22.17 16.90 -40.70
C LYS A 735 -21.85 16.71 -39.21
N GLU A 736 -22.00 17.79 -38.46
CA GLU A 736 -21.77 17.88 -37.00
C GLU A 736 -22.94 17.29 -36.19
N PRO A 737 -22.72 16.89 -34.93
CA PRO A 737 -23.79 16.55 -33.99
C PRO A 737 -24.39 17.82 -33.32
N PRO A 738 -25.71 17.88 -33.08
CA PRO A 738 -26.35 19.04 -32.48
C PRO A 738 -26.29 19.02 -30.94
N THR A 739 -26.29 20.22 -30.35
CA THR A 739 -26.67 20.46 -28.95
C THR A 739 -28.19 20.47 -28.78
N LEU A 740 -28.70 20.09 -27.61
CA LEU A 740 -30.07 20.44 -27.21
C LEU A 740 -30.22 20.55 -25.68
N ASN A 741 -30.53 21.76 -25.21
CA ASN A 741 -31.29 21.97 -23.98
C ASN A 741 -32.77 22.12 -24.39
N ASP A 742 -33.71 21.51 -23.69
CA ASP A 742 -34.58 22.19 -22.71
C ASP A 742 -35.74 21.29 -22.22
N LYS A 743 -36.11 21.46 -20.94
CA LYS A 743 -37.44 21.31 -20.32
C LYS A 743 -38.42 20.22 -20.82
N PHE A 744 -38.88 19.37 -19.90
CA PHE A 744 -40.32 19.25 -19.64
C PHE A 744 -40.62 18.86 -18.18
N THR A 745 -41.83 19.21 -17.73
CA THR A 745 -42.28 19.20 -16.33
C THR A 745 -42.97 17.90 -15.89
N ALA A 746 -42.98 17.71 -14.57
CA ALA A 746 -43.76 16.81 -13.73
C ALA A 746 -44.95 16.03 -14.35
N LYS A 747 -45.07 14.76 -13.94
CA LYS A 747 -46.36 14.15 -13.63
C LYS A 747 -46.22 13.07 -12.56
N ASP A 748 -47.09 13.12 -11.57
CA ASP A 748 -47.28 12.06 -10.58
C ASP A 748 -47.78 10.77 -11.25
N ASN A 749 -47.51 9.64 -10.60
CA ASN A 749 -48.36 8.46 -10.60
C ASN A 749 -47.93 7.55 -9.44
N ASP A 750 -48.76 7.50 -8.39
CA ASP A 750 -48.79 6.34 -7.51
C ASP A 750 -49.21 5.12 -8.32
N ASP A 751 -48.60 3.96 -8.06
CA ASP A 751 -49.26 2.68 -8.33
C ASP A 751 -48.82 1.63 -7.31
N TYR A 752 -49.84 1.06 -6.65
CA TYR A 752 -49.74 0.09 -5.57
C TYR A 752 -49.48 -1.31 -6.14
N PHE A 753 -48.46 -2.04 -5.66
CA PHE A 753 -48.29 -3.45 -6.00
C PHE A 753 -48.85 -4.35 -4.89
N ASP A 754 -49.98 -4.99 -5.17
CA ASP A 754 -50.63 -5.98 -4.32
C ASP A 754 -49.93 -7.35 -4.44
N LEU A 755 -49.43 -7.87 -3.32
CA LEU A 755 -48.77 -9.19 -3.21
C LEU A 755 -49.67 -10.22 -2.51
N SER A 756 -50.90 -10.38 -3.01
CA SER A 756 -51.84 -11.43 -2.58
C SER A 756 -51.98 -12.59 -3.60
N LYS A 757 -50.84 -13.11 -4.09
CA LYS A 757 -50.75 -14.38 -4.85
C LYS A 757 -49.31 -14.90 -4.98
N LEU A 758 -48.86 -15.66 -3.98
CA LEU A 758 -47.78 -16.65 -4.07
C LEU A 758 -47.94 -17.67 -2.94
#